data_AF-B9GCX2-F1
#
_entry.id   AF-B9GCX2-F1
#
_cell.length_a   1.000
_cell.length_b   1.000
_cell.length_c   1.000
_cell.angle_alpha   90.00
_cell.angle_beta   90.00
_cell.angle_gamma   90.00
#
_symmetry.space_group_name_H-M   'P 1'
#
loop_
_entity.id
_entity.type
_entity.pdbx_description
1 polymer ?
#
loop_
_entity_poly.entity_id
_entity_poly.type
_entity_poly.pdbx_seq_one_letter_code
_entity_poly.pdbx_strand_id
1 'polypeptide(L)'
;MAASRGPPLLGFRALALALLLAILLLLGCSAAAAYAGAEGVLRQVVGRRGDDGGGGNFFEPFNVTYDHRAVLIGGKRRMLVSAGLHYPRATPEMWPSLIAKCKEGGADVIETYVFWNGHEPAKGQYYFEERFDLVKFAKIDLVKFAKLMWPSLIAKCKEGGADVIETYVFWNGHEPAKGQYYFEERFDPVKFEKHVIFGFPVWLRDIPGIEFRTDNEPFKAEMQTFVTKIVTLMKEEKLYSWQGGPIILQQIENEYGNIQGNYGQAGKRYMQWAAQMAIGLDTGIPWVMCRQTDAPEEIIDTCNAFYCDGFKPNSYNKPTIWTEDWDGWYADWGGALPHRPAEDSAFAVARFYQRGGSLQNYYMYFGGTNFARTAGGPLQITSYDYDAPIDEYGILRQPKWGHLKDLHTAIKLCEPALIAVDGSPQYIKLGSMQEAHVYSTGEVHTNGSMAGNAQICSAFLANIDEHKYASVWIFGKSYSLPPWSVSILPDCENVAFNTARIGAQTSVFTVESGSPSRSSRHKPSILSLTSGGPYLSSTWWTSKETIGTWGGNNFAVQGILEHLNVTKDISDYLWYTTRVNISDADVAFWSSKGVLPSLTIDKIRDVARVFVNGKLAGSQVGHWVSLKQPIQLVEGLNELTLLSEIVGLQNYGAFLEKDGAGFRGQVTLTGLSDGDVDLTNSLWTYQVGLKGEFSMIYAPEKQGCAGWSRMQKDSVQPFTWYKNICNQSVGDTIKFMHAY
;
A
#
# COMPACT_ATOMS: atom_id res chain seq x y z
N MET A 1 12.30 -81.91 21.85
CA MET A 1 12.54 -82.10 23.31
C MET A 1 12.75 -80.73 23.95
N ALA A 2 12.92 -80.65 25.28
CA ALA A 2 13.23 -79.42 26.01
C ALA A 2 14.44 -78.66 25.38
N ALA A 3 14.50 -77.33 25.27
CA ALA A 3 14.06 -76.21 26.13
C ALA A 3 15.09 -75.79 27.20
N SER A 4 15.59 -74.56 27.08
CA SER A 4 16.18 -73.73 28.13
C SER A 4 15.77 -72.26 27.89
N ARG A 5 15.84 -71.39 28.90
CA ARG A 5 15.32 -70.01 28.86
C ARG A 5 16.44 -68.98 29.05
N GLY A 6 16.35 -67.86 28.33
CA GLY A 6 16.99 -66.58 28.66
C GLY A 6 15.94 -65.50 28.98
N PRO A 7 16.28 -64.42 29.70
CA PRO A 7 15.32 -63.43 30.20
C PRO A 7 14.85 -62.42 29.12
N PRO A 8 13.67 -61.80 29.28
CA PRO A 8 13.07 -60.92 28.27
C PRO A 8 13.64 -59.49 28.25
N LEU A 9 13.84 -58.95 27.05
CA LEU A 9 14.34 -57.60 26.74
C LEU A 9 13.28 -56.49 26.94
N LEU A 10 12.72 -56.33 28.15
CA LEU A 10 11.81 -55.21 28.47
C LEU A 10 12.50 -53.99 29.11
N GLY A 11 13.62 -54.18 29.84
CA GLY A 11 14.25 -53.08 30.60
C GLY A 11 14.78 -51.93 29.73
N PHE A 12 15.46 -52.23 28.62
CA PHE A 12 16.16 -51.22 27.82
C PHE A 12 15.25 -50.23 27.08
N ARG A 13 14.06 -50.66 26.63
CA ARG A 13 13.11 -49.75 25.96
C ARG A 13 12.44 -48.79 26.95
N ALA A 14 12.14 -49.25 28.16
CA ALA A 14 11.63 -48.39 29.23
C ALA A 14 12.67 -47.34 29.65
N LEU A 15 13.94 -47.75 29.83
CA LEU A 15 15.01 -46.83 30.23
C LEU A 15 15.32 -45.79 29.15
N ALA A 16 15.34 -46.18 27.87
CA ALA A 16 15.56 -45.26 26.76
C ALA A 16 14.42 -44.23 26.61
N LEU A 17 13.16 -44.66 26.78
CA LEU A 17 12.00 -43.75 26.72
C LEU A 17 11.97 -42.80 27.93
N ALA A 18 12.34 -43.28 29.12
CA ALA A 18 12.49 -42.45 30.32
C ALA A 18 13.62 -41.42 30.18
N LEU A 19 14.76 -41.77 29.56
CA LEU A 19 15.83 -40.82 29.25
C LEU A 19 15.36 -39.76 28.25
N LEU A 20 14.64 -40.14 27.18
CA LEU A 20 14.10 -39.17 26.22
C LEU A 20 13.12 -38.20 26.89
N LEU A 21 12.21 -38.70 27.73
CA LEU A 21 11.27 -37.88 28.48
C LEU A 21 11.98 -36.97 29.49
N ALA A 22 13.02 -37.46 30.18
CA ALA A 22 13.81 -36.63 31.08
C ALA A 22 14.59 -35.53 30.35
N ILE A 23 15.14 -35.82 29.17
CA ILE A 23 15.84 -34.83 28.33
C ILE A 23 14.85 -33.78 27.79
N LEU A 24 13.67 -34.20 27.33
CA LEU A 24 12.60 -33.29 26.89
C LEU A 24 12.07 -32.42 28.04
N LEU A 25 11.92 -32.98 29.25
CA LEU A 25 11.54 -32.21 30.45
C LEU A 25 12.64 -31.23 30.87
N LEU A 26 13.92 -31.61 30.79
CA LEU A 26 15.04 -30.70 31.10
C LEU A 26 15.16 -29.55 30.09
N LEU A 27 14.99 -29.84 28.79
CA LEU A 27 14.93 -28.81 27.74
C LEU A 27 13.70 -27.91 27.88
N GLY A 28 12.55 -28.48 28.27
CA GLY A 28 11.35 -27.71 28.62
C GLY A 28 11.56 -26.80 29.83
N CYS A 29 12.25 -27.27 30.86
CA CYS A 29 12.55 -26.50 32.06
C CYS A 29 13.57 -25.38 31.82
N SER A 30 14.61 -25.58 30.99
CA SER A 30 15.55 -24.50 30.65
C SER A 30 14.92 -23.45 29.75
N ALA A 31 14.08 -23.86 28.78
CA ALA A 31 13.27 -22.93 27.99
C ALA A 31 12.28 -22.13 28.88
N ALA A 32 11.58 -22.82 29.80
CA ALA A 32 10.66 -22.17 30.74
C ALA A 32 11.37 -21.24 31.74
N ALA A 33 12.60 -21.54 32.15
CA ALA A 33 13.39 -20.66 33.01
C ALA A 33 13.82 -19.36 32.29
N ALA A 34 14.22 -19.46 31.01
CA ALA A 34 14.48 -18.29 30.18
C ALA A 34 13.20 -17.46 29.95
N TYR A 35 12.08 -18.12 29.70
CA TYR A 35 10.77 -17.48 29.52
C TYR A 35 10.27 -16.79 30.80
N ALA A 36 10.48 -17.40 31.96
CA ALA A 36 10.15 -16.82 33.27
C ALA A 36 11.00 -15.57 33.58
N GLY A 37 12.26 -15.54 33.11
CA GLY A 37 13.10 -14.34 33.15
C GLY A 37 12.51 -13.18 32.34
N ALA A 38 11.99 -13.45 31.14
CA ALA A 38 11.31 -12.46 30.30
C ALA A 38 9.97 -11.99 30.92
N GLU A 39 9.16 -12.91 31.45
CA GLU A 39 7.93 -12.57 32.18
C GLU A 39 8.20 -11.64 33.38
N GLY A 40 9.30 -11.86 34.11
CA GLY A 40 9.67 -11.04 35.28
C GLY A 40 9.82 -9.55 34.96
N VAL A 41 10.31 -9.22 33.75
CA VAL A 41 10.50 -7.83 33.29
C VAL A 41 9.20 -7.25 32.71
N LEU A 42 8.34 -8.07 32.13
CA LEU A 42 7.00 -7.70 31.66
C LEU A 42 6.05 -7.35 32.82
N ARG A 43 6.11 -8.08 33.94
CA ARG A 43 5.22 -7.88 35.10
C ARG A 43 5.37 -6.54 35.82
N GLN A 44 6.47 -5.80 35.61
CA GLN A 44 6.69 -4.49 36.25
C GLN A 44 5.94 -3.31 35.59
N VAL A 45 5.17 -3.53 34.52
CA VAL A 45 4.32 -2.50 33.88
C VAL A 45 2.83 -2.69 34.21
N VAL A 46 2.46 -3.76 34.90
CA VAL A 46 1.04 -4.03 35.25
C VAL A 46 0.76 -3.52 36.66
N GLY A 47 0.01 -2.42 36.77
CA GLY A 47 -0.45 -1.88 38.05
C GLY A 47 -1.29 -2.90 38.84
N ARG A 48 -1.22 -2.85 40.19
CA ARG A 48 -2.15 -3.63 41.03
C ARG A 48 -3.56 -3.06 40.88
N ARG A 49 -4.48 -3.91 40.44
CA ARG A 49 -5.90 -3.59 40.30
C ARG A 49 -6.50 -3.12 41.63
N GLY A 50 -6.93 -1.86 41.68
CA GLY A 50 -7.96 -1.38 42.61
C GLY A 50 -9.33 -1.84 42.11
N ASP A 51 -10.24 -2.18 43.01
CA ASP A 51 -11.49 -2.90 42.69
C ASP A 51 -12.69 -1.96 42.48
N ASP A 52 -12.50 -0.93 41.64
CA ASP A 52 -13.53 0.06 41.31
C ASP A 52 -14.10 -0.16 39.88
N GLY A 53 -15.41 -0.33 39.80
CA GLY A 53 -16.11 -0.78 38.58
C GLY A 53 -16.31 0.29 37.50
N GLY A 54 -15.27 0.58 36.71
CA GLY A 54 -15.34 1.42 35.50
C GLY A 54 -15.09 0.62 34.21
N GLY A 55 -16.04 0.62 33.27
CA GLY A 55 -15.90 -0.09 31.99
C GLY A 55 -15.26 0.75 30.89
N GLY A 56 -13.99 0.52 30.57
CA GLY A 56 -13.32 1.23 29.47
C GLY A 56 -11.80 1.01 29.42
N ASN A 57 -11.36 -0.16 28.97
CA ASN A 57 -9.93 -0.48 28.84
C ASN A 57 -9.31 0.14 27.58
N PHE A 58 -8.89 1.40 27.69
CA PHE A 58 -7.80 1.94 26.90
C PHE A 58 -6.46 1.35 27.41
N PHE A 59 -5.33 1.58 26.73
CA PHE A 59 -4.01 1.31 27.32
C PHE A 59 -3.82 2.19 28.58
N GLU A 60 -3.00 1.76 29.54
CA GLU A 60 -2.50 2.69 30.55
C GLU A 60 -1.68 3.79 29.84
N PRO A 61 -1.97 5.09 30.05
CA PRO A 61 -1.28 6.18 29.37
C PRO A 61 0.25 6.10 29.48
N PHE A 62 0.93 6.08 28.34
CA PHE A 62 2.38 5.95 28.26
C PHE A 62 3.00 7.07 27.42
N ASN A 63 4.17 7.56 27.85
CA ASN A 63 4.92 8.57 27.10
C ASN A 63 5.73 7.90 25.98
N VAL A 64 5.93 8.62 24.87
CA VAL A 64 6.82 8.21 23.78
C VAL A 64 7.83 9.31 23.48
N THR A 65 9.11 8.94 23.49
CA THR A 65 10.23 9.82 23.16
C THR A 65 11.24 9.06 22.28
N TYR A 66 12.40 9.64 22.00
CA TYR A 66 13.50 8.97 21.32
C TYR A 66 14.84 9.34 21.94
N ASP A 67 15.87 8.57 21.61
CA ASP A 67 17.27 8.93 21.73
C ASP A 67 18.04 8.53 20.47
N HIS A 68 19.36 8.68 20.49
CA HIS A 68 20.27 8.32 19.40
C HIS A 68 20.23 6.84 18.99
N ARG A 69 19.66 5.96 19.83
CA ARG A 69 19.65 4.52 19.60
C ARG A 69 18.28 4.01 19.18
N ALA A 70 17.19 4.50 19.75
CA ALA A 70 15.84 3.98 19.46
C ALA A 70 14.70 4.95 19.83
N VAL A 71 13.47 4.57 19.45
CA VAL A 71 12.24 5.07 20.06
C VAL A 71 12.09 4.47 21.47
N LEU A 72 11.72 5.29 22.46
CA LEU A 72 11.42 4.89 23.83
C LEU A 72 9.92 4.87 24.06
N ILE A 73 9.37 3.72 24.42
CA ILE A 73 7.95 3.51 24.74
C ILE A 73 7.86 3.28 26.25
N GLY A 74 7.15 4.15 26.98
CA GLY A 74 7.09 4.09 28.45
C GLY A 74 8.48 4.20 29.11
N GLY A 75 9.40 4.97 28.50
CA GLY A 75 10.78 5.11 28.95
C GLY A 75 11.70 3.92 28.65
N LYS A 76 11.25 2.92 27.87
CA LYS A 76 12.07 1.77 27.45
C LYS A 76 12.33 1.82 25.95
N ARG A 77 13.60 1.82 25.52
CA ARG A 77 14.00 1.63 24.12
C ARG A 77 13.38 0.35 23.55
N ARG A 78 12.89 0.38 22.31
CA ARG A 78 12.34 -0.79 21.59
C ARG A 78 12.98 -0.94 20.20
N MET A 79 13.07 -2.19 19.73
CA MET A 79 13.37 -2.53 18.33
C MET A 79 12.06 -2.89 17.63
N LEU A 80 11.58 -2.04 16.73
CA LEU A 80 10.18 -2.03 16.27
C LEU A 80 10.04 -2.50 14.82
N VAL A 81 9.38 -3.64 14.63
CA VAL A 81 8.94 -4.08 13.29
C VAL A 81 7.55 -3.48 13.01
N SER A 82 7.40 -2.77 11.90
CA SER A 82 6.16 -2.13 11.48
C SER A 82 5.64 -2.72 10.17
N ALA A 83 4.31 -2.68 10.00
CA ALA A 83 3.61 -3.23 8.85
C ALA A 83 2.68 -2.17 8.24
N GLY A 84 3.05 -1.68 7.05
CA GLY A 84 2.22 -0.76 6.26
C GLY A 84 0.94 -1.45 5.77
N LEU A 85 -0.21 -0.84 6.06
CA LEU A 85 -1.55 -1.33 5.71
C LEU A 85 -2.51 -0.15 5.52
N HIS A 86 -2.86 0.17 4.27
CA HIS A 86 -3.78 1.28 3.99
C HIS A 86 -5.24 0.87 4.14
N TYR A 87 -5.92 1.44 5.14
CA TYR A 87 -7.31 1.14 5.47
C TYR A 87 -8.29 1.28 4.27
N PRO A 88 -8.18 2.25 3.32
CA PRO A 88 -9.11 2.32 2.18
C PRO A 88 -8.87 1.29 1.08
N ARG A 89 -7.75 0.54 1.15
CA ARG A 89 -7.41 -0.56 0.22
C ARG A 89 -7.86 -1.94 0.71
N ALA A 90 -8.56 -2.00 1.84
CA ALA A 90 -9.24 -3.16 2.38
C ALA A 90 -10.68 -2.79 2.78
N THR A 91 -11.55 -3.78 2.98
CA THR A 91 -12.87 -3.53 3.57
C THR A 91 -12.82 -3.56 5.10
N PRO A 92 -13.78 -2.94 5.82
CA PRO A 92 -13.80 -2.94 7.28
C PRO A 92 -13.90 -4.32 7.94
N GLU A 93 -14.37 -5.31 7.19
CA GLU A 93 -14.48 -6.71 7.57
C GLU A 93 -13.13 -7.42 7.46
N MET A 94 -12.28 -7.01 6.51
CA MET A 94 -10.92 -7.52 6.33
C MET A 94 -9.96 -7.00 7.40
N TRP A 95 -10.06 -5.72 7.78
CA TRP A 95 -9.07 -5.05 8.66
C TRP A 95 -8.67 -5.86 9.91
N PRO A 96 -9.59 -6.47 10.70
CA PRO A 96 -9.22 -7.25 11.88
C PRO A 96 -8.47 -8.55 11.53
N SER A 97 -8.76 -9.16 10.38
CA SER A 97 -8.05 -10.34 9.91
C SER A 97 -6.63 -9.99 9.44
N LEU A 98 -6.48 -8.83 8.76
CA LEU A 98 -5.19 -8.33 8.31
C LEU A 98 -4.29 -7.95 9.48
N ILE A 99 -4.77 -7.14 10.43
CA ILE A 99 -4.00 -6.75 11.63
C ILE A 99 -3.59 -7.98 12.45
N ALA A 100 -4.47 -8.98 12.60
CA ALA A 100 -4.12 -10.24 13.25
C ALA A 100 -3.01 -11.03 12.53
N LYS A 101 -2.94 -10.97 11.19
CA LYS A 101 -1.88 -11.58 10.37
C LYS A 101 -0.56 -10.80 10.43
N CYS A 102 -0.59 -9.47 10.57
CA CYS A 102 0.60 -8.66 10.86
C CYS A 102 1.16 -8.98 12.25
N LYS A 103 0.29 -9.03 13.27
CA LYS A 103 0.62 -9.35 14.66
C LYS A 103 1.15 -10.79 14.79
N GLU A 104 0.50 -11.78 14.17
CA GLU A 104 1.04 -13.14 14.10
C GLU A 104 2.35 -13.21 13.28
N GLY A 105 2.52 -12.35 12.29
CA GLY A 105 3.74 -12.18 11.50
C GLY A 105 4.91 -11.54 12.26
N GLY A 106 4.69 -11.07 13.49
CA GLY A 106 5.74 -10.50 14.35
C GLY A 106 5.88 -8.98 14.29
N ALA A 107 4.95 -8.25 13.65
CA ALA A 107 4.94 -6.79 13.68
C ALA A 107 4.54 -6.27 15.08
N ASP A 108 5.31 -5.32 15.62
CA ASP A 108 4.97 -4.52 16.80
C ASP A 108 3.96 -3.42 16.46
N VAL A 109 4.02 -2.92 15.23
CA VAL A 109 3.41 -1.65 14.79
C VAL A 109 2.62 -1.84 13.48
N ILE A 110 1.52 -1.09 13.33
CA ILE A 110 0.88 -0.83 12.03
C ILE A 110 1.14 0.63 11.63
N GLU A 111 1.36 0.86 10.34
CA GLU A 111 1.52 2.18 9.74
C GLU A 111 0.46 2.37 8.63
N THR A 112 -0.05 3.60 8.45
CA THR A 112 -0.94 3.94 7.33
C THR A 112 -0.87 5.41 6.94
N TYR A 113 -0.87 5.69 5.64
CA TYR A 113 -1.01 7.03 5.06
C TYR A 113 -2.36 7.72 5.32
N VAL A 114 -2.39 9.01 4.97
CA VAL A 114 -3.55 9.91 4.99
C VAL A 114 -4.11 10.13 3.59
N PHE A 115 -5.42 9.89 3.39
CA PHE A 115 -6.08 10.05 2.09
C PHE A 115 -7.03 11.27 2.08
N TRP A 116 -6.48 12.49 2.22
CA TRP A 116 -7.25 13.75 2.31
C TRP A 116 -8.28 13.90 1.17
N ASN A 117 -7.95 13.49 -0.05
CA ASN A 117 -8.86 13.46 -1.20
C ASN A 117 -10.13 12.63 -0.97
N GLY A 118 -10.03 11.49 -0.27
CA GLY A 118 -11.18 10.67 0.12
C GLY A 118 -11.93 11.19 1.35
N HIS A 119 -11.24 11.93 2.22
CA HIS A 119 -11.82 12.48 3.45
C HIS A 119 -12.43 13.87 3.32
N GLU A 120 -12.03 14.65 2.31
CA GLU A 120 -12.63 15.94 1.97
C GLU A 120 -12.91 15.99 0.46
N PRO A 121 -13.81 15.14 -0.07
CA PRO A 121 -14.12 15.10 -1.50
C PRO A 121 -14.69 16.43 -2.01
N ALA A 122 -15.29 17.27 -1.17
CA ALA A 122 -15.54 18.67 -1.49
C ALA A 122 -15.16 19.55 -0.29
N LYS A 123 -14.70 20.78 -0.54
CA LYS A 123 -14.22 21.68 0.52
C LYS A 123 -15.25 21.86 1.64
N GLY A 124 -14.85 21.57 2.87
CA GLY A 124 -15.68 21.58 4.07
C GLY A 124 -16.68 20.42 4.19
N GLN A 125 -16.75 19.52 3.22
CA GLN A 125 -17.61 18.33 3.22
C GLN A 125 -16.75 17.11 3.49
N TYR A 126 -16.74 16.67 4.75
CA TYR A 126 -15.90 15.57 5.19
C TYR A 126 -16.61 14.21 5.14
N TYR A 127 -15.86 13.15 4.82
CA TYR A 127 -16.34 11.78 4.74
C TYR A 127 -15.47 10.83 5.57
N PHE A 128 -16.10 10.14 6.52
CA PHE A 128 -15.43 9.32 7.54
C PHE A 128 -16.21 8.03 7.84
N GLU A 129 -16.66 7.33 6.79
CA GLU A 129 -17.52 6.15 6.88
C GLU A 129 -17.02 5.00 5.98
N GLU A 130 -17.68 3.84 6.03
CA GLU A 130 -17.31 2.62 5.31
C GLU A 130 -15.81 2.25 5.48
N ARG A 131 -15.04 2.26 4.38
CA ARG A 131 -13.60 1.97 4.30
C ARG A 131 -12.71 3.19 4.55
N PHE A 132 -13.32 4.33 4.86
CA PHE A 132 -12.68 5.60 5.19
C PHE A 132 -13.01 5.98 6.65
N ASP A 133 -12.92 5.03 7.58
CA ASP A 133 -13.20 5.21 9.03
C ASP A 133 -11.99 4.76 9.87
N LEU A 134 -11.06 5.68 10.09
CA LEU A 134 -9.82 5.46 10.81
C LEU A 134 -10.05 5.32 12.30
N VAL A 135 -11.00 6.07 12.88
CA VAL A 135 -11.39 5.90 14.28
C VAL A 135 -11.70 4.42 14.55
N LYS A 136 -12.47 3.78 13.68
CA LYS A 136 -12.75 2.34 13.75
C LYS A 136 -11.49 1.52 13.49
N PHE A 137 -10.69 1.81 12.45
CA PHE A 137 -9.46 1.08 12.13
C PHE A 137 -8.43 1.08 13.28
N ALA A 138 -8.05 2.27 13.77
CA ALA A 138 -7.12 2.45 14.89
C ALA A 138 -7.65 1.86 16.21
N LYS A 139 -8.97 1.78 16.40
CA LYS A 139 -9.61 1.12 17.57
C LYS A 139 -9.78 -0.39 17.45
N ILE A 140 -9.31 -1.07 16.38
CA ILE A 140 -9.58 -2.51 16.19
C ILE A 140 -9.08 -3.38 17.36
N ASP A 141 -7.85 -3.19 17.84
CA ASP A 141 -7.29 -3.99 18.94
C ASP A 141 -7.75 -3.48 20.34
N LEU A 142 -8.12 -2.19 20.45
CA LEU A 142 -8.69 -1.59 21.69
C LEU A 142 -10.01 -2.24 22.14
N VAL A 143 -10.63 -3.10 21.32
CA VAL A 143 -11.98 -3.63 21.56
C VAL A 143 -12.07 -5.15 21.52
N LYS A 144 -11.26 -5.86 20.71
CA LYS A 144 -11.63 -7.24 20.31
C LYS A 144 -11.20 -8.39 21.21
N PHE A 145 -10.12 -8.30 21.99
CA PHE A 145 -9.79 -9.34 22.96
C PHE A 145 -10.56 -9.24 24.30
N ALA A 146 -11.12 -8.07 24.61
CA ALA A 146 -11.93 -7.87 25.81
C ALA A 146 -13.43 -8.23 25.63
N LYS A 147 -13.90 -8.50 24.40
CA LYS A 147 -15.33 -8.65 24.07
C LYS A 147 -15.74 -9.99 23.44
N LEU A 148 -14.88 -11.02 23.47
CA LEU A 148 -15.23 -12.38 23.03
C LEU A 148 -16.11 -13.16 24.04
N MET A 149 -16.72 -12.46 25.01
CA MET A 149 -17.71 -12.98 25.96
C MET A 149 -18.89 -12.00 26.10
N TRP A 150 -20.09 -12.59 26.13
CA TRP A 150 -21.41 -11.99 26.37
C TRP A 150 -22.10 -11.23 25.21
N PRO A 151 -23.26 -11.72 24.71
CA PRO A 151 -24.09 -11.03 23.72
C PRO A 151 -25.29 -10.26 24.32
N SER A 152 -25.87 -9.38 23.49
CA SER A 152 -27.11 -8.60 23.71
C SER A 152 -27.06 -7.48 24.76
N LEU A 153 -27.57 -6.29 24.35
CA LEU A 153 -27.47 -4.98 25.02
C LEU A 153 -26.01 -4.51 25.22
N ILE A 154 -25.64 -3.27 24.94
CA ILE A 154 -26.46 -2.06 24.71
C ILE A 154 -26.35 -1.61 23.25
N ALA A 155 -27.50 -1.40 22.60
CA ALA A 155 -27.59 -0.66 21.33
C ALA A 155 -27.82 0.83 21.59
N LYS A 156 -27.34 1.69 20.67
CA LYS A 156 -27.45 3.17 20.62
C LYS A 156 -26.50 4.00 21.52
N CYS A 157 -25.29 4.24 20.98
CA CYS A 157 -24.57 5.52 20.89
C CYS A 157 -23.60 5.34 19.69
N LYS A 158 -23.54 6.13 18.61
CA LYS A 158 -23.62 7.60 18.38
C LYS A 158 -22.53 8.37 19.13
N GLU A 159 -21.67 9.20 18.50
CA GLU A 159 -21.57 9.58 17.07
C GLU A 159 -20.20 10.24 16.74
N GLY A 160 -19.53 9.88 15.62
CA GLY A 160 -18.29 10.49 15.06
C GLY A 160 -16.97 10.25 15.83
N GLY A 161 -15.79 9.96 15.23
CA GLY A 161 -15.43 9.64 13.82
C GLY A 161 -14.58 10.68 13.04
N ALA A 162 -13.37 10.29 12.57
CA ALA A 162 -12.58 10.87 11.43
C ALA A 162 -11.15 10.26 11.22
N ASP A 163 -10.38 10.80 10.24
CA ASP A 163 -9.20 10.21 9.57
C ASP A 163 -8.27 11.31 8.97
N VAL A 164 -6.92 11.28 8.83
CA VAL A 164 -5.80 10.44 9.33
C VAL A 164 -4.53 11.31 9.52
N ILE A 165 -3.57 10.82 10.29
CA ILE A 165 -2.16 11.23 10.33
C ILE A 165 -1.34 10.02 9.85
N GLU A 166 -0.10 10.12 9.37
CA GLU A 166 0.65 8.87 9.15
C GLU A 166 0.96 8.24 10.51
N THR A 167 0.24 7.17 10.85
CA THR A 167 0.00 6.82 12.25
C THR A 167 0.69 5.51 12.58
N TYR A 168 1.74 5.57 13.39
CA TYR A 168 2.43 4.39 13.91
C TYR A 168 1.70 3.92 15.18
N VAL A 169 1.07 2.76 15.10
CA VAL A 169 0.14 2.19 16.10
C VAL A 169 0.80 0.99 16.79
N PHE A 170 1.14 1.08 18.07
CA PHE A 170 1.92 0.06 18.80
C PHE A 170 1.07 -0.92 19.62
N TRP A 171 1.32 -2.23 19.49
CA TRP A 171 0.41 -3.28 19.97
C TRP A 171 0.93 -4.24 21.06
N ASN A 172 2.22 -4.23 21.40
CA ASN A 172 2.85 -5.43 21.96
C ASN A 172 2.69 -5.60 23.49
N GLY A 173 1.51 -6.07 23.93
CA GLY A 173 1.21 -6.49 25.29
C GLY A 173 0.08 -7.53 25.39
N HIS A 174 0.43 -8.74 25.86
CA HIS A 174 -0.42 -9.92 26.16
C HIS A 174 -1.05 -10.73 25.00
N GLU A 175 -0.73 -12.04 24.96
CA GLU A 175 -1.73 -13.13 24.95
C GLU A 175 -1.09 -14.48 25.39
N PRO A 176 -1.82 -15.42 26.05
CA PRO A 176 -1.20 -16.66 26.58
C PRO A 176 -1.40 -17.96 25.78
N ALA A 177 -2.44 -18.09 24.94
CA ALA A 177 -2.75 -19.34 24.22
C ALA A 177 -3.65 -19.10 22.98
N LYS A 178 -3.64 -20.01 21.99
CA LYS A 178 -4.01 -19.68 20.60
C LYS A 178 -5.25 -20.43 20.04
N GLY A 179 -6.28 -19.66 19.64
CA GLY A 179 -7.03 -19.84 18.38
C GLY A 179 -8.29 -20.72 18.33
N GLN A 180 -9.40 -20.12 17.84
CA GLN A 180 -10.34 -20.65 16.82
C GLN A 180 -11.32 -19.55 16.39
N TYR A 181 -11.90 -19.63 15.17
CA TYR A 181 -12.73 -18.57 14.56
C TYR A 181 -13.97 -19.12 13.83
N TYR A 182 -15.06 -18.34 13.84
CA TYR A 182 -16.15 -18.38 12.85
C TYR A 182 -16.68 -16.96 12.61
N PHE A 183 -17.21 -16.69 11.42
CA PHE A 183 -17.77 -15.40 10.99
C PHE A 183 -19.19 -15.58 10.45
N GLU A 184 -20.08 -14.63 10.73
CA GLU A 184 -21.26 -14.38 9.88
C GLU A 184 -21.84 -12.98 10.13
N GLU A 185 -21.88 -12.14 9.10
CA GLU A 185 -23.02 -11.29 8.66
C GLU A 185 -22.57 -10.40 7.48
N ARG A 186 -23.50 -9.96 6.63
CA ARG A 186 -23.22 -9.24 5.36
C ARG A 186 -23.99 -7.93 5.30
N PHE A 187 -23.38 -6.86 4.78
CA PHE A 187 -24.10 -5.67 4.31
C PHE A 187 -23.50 -5.07 3.03
N ASP A 188 -24.21 -4.08 2.46
CA ASP A 188 -24.21 -3.72 1.04
C ASP A 188 -23.87 -2.22 0.84
N PRO A 189 -22.81 -1.85 0.09
CA PRO A 189 -22.32 -0.47 0.01
C PRO A 189 -22.85 0.30 -1.22
N VAL A 190 -23.46 1.48 -1.01
CA VAL A 190 -23.97 2.32 -2.11
C VAL A 190 -23.87 3.83 -1.77
N LYS A 191 -22.99 4.53 -2.51
CA LYS A 191 -22.68 6.00 -2.48
C LYS A 191 -21.88 6.42 -1.24
N PHE A 192 -20.71 7.07 -1.36
CA PHE A 192 -20.28 8.04 -2.38
C PHE A 192 -18.87 7.77 -2.96
N GLU A 193 -18.56 8.44 -4.07
CA GLU A 193 -17.21 8.55 -4.66
C GLU A 193 -16.91 10.02 -4.98
N LYS A 194 -15.62 10.44 -4.87
CA LYS A 194 -14.96 11.38 -5.81
C LYS A 194 -13.53 11.82 -5.45
N HIS A 195 -12.80 12.19 -6.50
CA HIS A 195 -11.55 12.97 -6.56
C HIS A 195 -10.23 12.28 -6.14
N VAL A 196 -9.21 12.37 -7.00
CA VAL A 196 -7.78 12.07 -6.74
C VAL A 196 -6.89 13.11 -7.40
N ILE A 197 -6.18 13.91 -6.61
CA ILE A 197 -4.71 13.85 -6.69
C ILE A 197 -4.30 12.96 -5.51
N PHE A 198 -3.22 12.20 -5.62
CA PHE A 198 -2.87 11.23 -4.57
C PHE A 198 -2.55 12.00 -3.28
N GLY A 199 -3.34 11.77 -2.23
CA GLY A 199 -3.41 12.67 -1.08
C GLY A 199 -4.32 13.88 -1.32
N PHE A 200 -4.01 14.78 -2.28
CA PHE A 200 -4.69 16.08 -2.39
C PHE A 200 -6.09 16.03 -3.06
N PRO A 201 -7.12 16.69 -2.51
CA PRO A 201 -8.40 16.84 -3.20
C PRO A 201 -8.28 17.66 -4.50
N VAL A 202 -8.96 17.26 -5.58
CA VAL A 202 -8.87 17.94 -6.89
C VAL A 202 -9.37 19.39 -6.84
N TRP A 203 -10.34 19.70 -5.98
CA TRP A 203 -10.84 21.08 -5.79
C TRP A 203 -9.78 22.04 -5.25
N LEU A 204 -8.69 21.54 -4.63
CA LEU A 204 -7.60 22.37 -4.13
C LEU A 204 -6.91 23.13 -5.27
N ARG A 205 -6.86 22.53 -6.48
CA ARG A 205 -6.32 23.14 -7.70
C ARG A 205 -7.09 24.38 -8.17
N ASP A 206 -8.37 24.47 -7.85
CA ASP A 206 -9.23 25.58 -8.30
C ASP A 206 -9.11 26.84 -7.43
N ILE A 207 -8.34 26.80 -6.33
CA ILE A 207 -8.14 27.97 -5.48
C ILE A 207 -7.30 29.03 -6.21
N PRO A 208 -7.76 30.29 -6.31
CA PRO A 208 -7.01 31.34 -7.01
C PRO A 208 -5.61 31.56 -6.42
N GLY A 209 -4.58 31.40 -7.26
CA GLY A 209 -3.18 31.57 -6.86
C GLY A 209 -2.58 30.42 -6.06
N ILE A 210 -3.21 29.23 -6.04
CA ILE A 210 -2.65 28.02 -5.44
C ILE A 210 -1.38 27.56 -6.16
N GLU A 211 -0.42 27.02 -5.39
CA GLU A 211 0.72 26.26 -5.89
C GLU A 211 1.03 25.19 -4.82
N PHE A 212 1.10 23.91 -5.20
CA PHE A 212 1.16 22.84 -4.20
C PHE A 212 2.57 22.68 -3.63
N ARG A 213 2.66 22.32 -2.34
CA ARG A 213 3.88 21.92 -1.63
C ARG A 213 5.01 22.96 -1.74
N THR A 214 4.66 24.22 -1.50
CA THR A 214 5.59 25.37 -1.52
C THR A 214 5.08 26.50 -0.61
N ASP A 215 5.85 27.58 -0.52
CA ASP A 215 5.56 28.73 0.35
C ASP A 215 4.44 29.61 -0.26
N ASN A 216 3.23 29.06 -0.24
CA ASN A 216 2.02 29.56 -0.86
C ASN A 216 0.92 29.64 0.21
N GLU A 217 0.49 30.84 0.59
CA GLU A 217 -0.47 31.01 1.70
C GLU A 217 -1.78 30.23 1.51
N PRO A 218 -2.41 30.19 0.32
CA PRO A 218 -3.57 29.34 0.11
C PRO A 218 -3.30 27.86 0.39
N PHE A 219 -2.21 27.27 -0.13
CA PHE A 219 -1.90 25.86 0.11
C PHE A 219 -1.60 25.58 1.59
N LYS A 220 -0.82 26.44 2.23
CA LYS A 220 -0.48 26.36 3.66
C LYS A 220 -1.72 26.40 4.54
N ALA A 221 -2.68 27.30 4.25
CA ALA A 221 -3.92 27.42 5.01
C ALA A 221 -4.80 26.17 4.94
N GLU A 222 -4.99 25.59 3.75
CA GLU A 222 -5.80 24.38 3.58
C GLU A 222 -5.13 23.15 4.21
N MET A 223 -3.82 22.99 3.99
CA MET A 223 -3.02 21.91 4.60
C MET A 223 -3.05 22.00 6.13
N GLN A 224 -2.83 23.18 6.70
CA GLN A 224 -2.94 23.36 8.15
C GLN A 224 -4.35 23.09 8.65
N THR A 225 -5.39 23.54 7.95
CA THR A 225 -6.80 23.28 8.32
C THR A 225 -7.07 21.77 8.41
N PHE A 226 -6.66 21.01 7.40
CA PHE A 226 -6.86 19.56 7.38
C PHE A 226 -6.01 18.84 8.44
N VAL A 227 -4.70 19.09 8.53
CA VAL A 227 -3.82 18.45 9.53
C VAL A 227 -4.26 18.79 10.96
N THR A 228 -4.65 20.04 11.24
CA THR A 228 -5.20 20.45 12.54
C THR A 228 -6.48 19.68 12.86
N LYS A 229 -7.43 19.59 11.92
CA LYS A 229 -8.68 18.84 12.10
C LYS A 229 -8.40 17.40 12.55
N ILE A 230 -7.39 16.74 11.99
CA ILE A 230 -7.12 15.36 12.35
C ILE A 230 -6.42 15.26 13.71
N VAL A 231 -5.45 16.11 14.02
CA VAL A 231 -4.84 16.13 15.36
C VAL A 231 -5.91 16.37 16.44
N THR A 232 -6.82 17.32 16.22
CA THR A 232 -7.95 17.60 17.13
C THR A 232 -8.78 16.35 17.38
N LEU A 233 -9.24 15.69 16.31
CA LEU A 233 -9.95 14.43 16.38
C LEU A 233 -9.17 13.34 17.13
N MET A 234 -7.91 13.11 16.78
CA MET A 234 -7.11 12.02 17.36
C MET A 234 -6.92 12.25 18.87
N LYS A 235 -6.92 13.52 19.31
CA LYS A 235 -7.00 13.93 20.72
C LYS A 235 -8.39 13.71 21.32
N GLU A 236 -9.47 14.06 20.63
CA GLU A 236 -10.86 13.85 21.09
C GLU A 236 -11.17 12.37 21.30
N GLU A 237 -10.70 11.51 20.39
CA GLU A 237 -10.88 10.06 20.39
C GLU A 237 -9.87 9.29 21.24
N LYS A 238 -8.97 10.03 21.92
CA LYS A 238 -7.94 9.52 22.84
C LYS A 238 -6.99 8.50 22.21
N LEU A 239 -6.60 8.73 20.95
CA LEU A 239 -5.78 7.80 20.20
C LEU A 239 -4.27 8.00 20.42
N TYR A 240 -3.82 9.13 20.99
CA TYR A 240 -2.42 9.28 21.38
C TYR A 240 -2.04 8.42 22.59
N SER A 241 -0.80 7.92 22.59
CA SER A 241 -0.21 7.08 23.66
C SER A 241 -0.34 7.67 25.07
N TRP A 242 -0.08 8.98 25.22
CA TRP A 242 -0.25 9.70 26.50
C TRP A 242 -1.72 9.87 26.93
N GLN A 243 -2.69 9.47 26.10
CA GLN A 243 -4.12 9.41 26.42
C GLN A 243 -4.62 7.97 26.65
N GLY A 244 -3.75 6.96 26.51
CA GLY A 244 -4.11 5.53 26.53
C GLY A 244 -4.47 4.97 25.15
N GLY A 245 -4.21 5.70 24.07
CA GLY A 245 -4.39 5.22 22.70
C GLY A 245 -3.14 4.56 22.11
N PRO A 246 -3.21 4.06 20.86
CA PRO A 246 -2.12 3.30 20.27
C PRO A 246 -1.01 4.14 19.60
N ILE A 247 -1.19 5.45 19.39
CA ILE A 247 -0.34 6.23 18.47
C ILE A 247 0.99 6.63 19.13
N ILE A 248 2.11 6.27 18.48
CA ILE A 248 3.48 6.46 19.01
C ILE A 248 4.40 7.38 18.19
N LEU A 249 4.21 7.51 16.87
CA LEU A 249 4.95 8.41 15.99
C LEU A 249 4.00 8.98 14.93
N GLN A 250 4.40 10.06 14.27
CA GLN A 250 3.63 10.66 13.19
C GLN A 250 4.45 11.41 12.13
N GLN A 251 4.11 11.27 10.84
CA GLN A 251 4.78 11.98 9.74
C GLN A 251 4.08 13.28 9.34
N ILE A 252 4.85 14.29 8.92
CA ILE A 252 4.37 15.48 8.20
C ILE A 252 5.05 15.58 6.82
N GLU A 253 4.29 15.93 5.78
CA GLU A 253 4.75 15.85 4.38
C GLU A 253 5.18 14.40 3.98
N ASN A 254 5.59 14.17 2.73
CA ASN A 254 6.09 12.87 2.27
C ASN A 254 7.16 13.01 1.17
N GLU A 255 8.36 12.48 1.41
CA GLU A 255 9.54 12.57 0.56
C GLU A 255 9.87 13.99 0.05
N TYR A 256 9.52 15.05 0.80
CA TYR A 256 9.60 16.42 0.27
C TYR A 256 11.02 16.84 -0.13
N GLY A 257 12.06 16.31 0.52
CA GLY A 257 13.47 16.51 0.15
C GLY A 257 13.79 16.13 -1.30
N ASN A 258 13.07 15.18 -1.91
CA ASN A 258 13.25 14.77 -3.31
C ASN A 258 12.78 15.85 -4.31
N ILE A 259 11.87 16.74 -3.92
CA ILE A 259 11.26 17.78 -4.79
C ILE A 259 11.52 19.22 -4.33
N GLN A 260 12.01 19.43 -3.10
CA GLN A 260 12.31 20.74 -2.51
C GLN A 260 13.17 21.63 -3.42
N GLY A 261 14.11 21.03 -4.16
CA GLY A 261 14.98 21.74 -5.10
C GLY A 261 14.24 22.48 -6.22
N ASN A 262 13.11 21.93 -6.70
CA ASN A 262 12.31 22.51 -7.79
C ASN A 262 11.66 23.85 -7.40
N TYR A 263 11.44 24.08 -6.11
CA TYR A 263 10.86 25.30 -5.54
C TYR A 263 11.93 26.24 -4.94
N GLY A 264 13.20 25.87 -4.97
CA GLY A 264 14.33 26.66 -4.48
C GLY A 264 14.13 27.17 -3.05
N GLN A 265 14.22 28.49 -2.86
CA GLN A 265 14.07 29.11 -1.53
C GLN A 265 12.63 29.11 -1.02
N ALA A 266 11.61 28.97 -1.88
CA ALA A 266 10.22 28.82 -1.43
C ALA A 266 10.02 27.46 -0.77
N GLY A 267 10.55 26.38 -1.38
CA GLY A 267 10.47 25.03 -0.81
C GLY A 267 11.12 24.91 0.56
N LYS A 268 12.27 25.57 0.78
CA LYS A 268 12.92 25.59 2.10
C LYS A 268 12.10 26.29 3.18
N ARG A 269 11.47 27.43 2.87
CA ARG A 269 10.58 28.12 3.82
C ARG A 269 9.32 27.33 4.10
N TYR A 270 8.77 26.66 3.08
CA TYR A 270 7.64 25.75 3.23
C TYR A 270 7.94 24.55 4.13
N MET A 271 9.09 23.88 3.93
CA MET A 271 9.51 22.76 4.79
C MET A 271 9.65 23.21 6.25
N GLN A 272 10.31 24.35 6.49
CA GLN A 272 10.43 24.94 7.83
C GLN A 272 9.08 25.29 8.44
N TRP A 273 8.15 25.85 7.65
CA TRP A 273 6.78 26.13 8.08
C TRP A 273 6.01 24.84 8.40
N ALA A 274 6.10 23.80 7.56
CA ALA A 274 5.36 22.55 7.75
C ALA A 274 5.82 21.83 9.02
N ALA A 275 7.13 21.80 9.27
CA ALA A 275 7.72 21.32 10.51
C ALA A 275 7.24 22.12 11.73
N GLN A 276 7.29 23.44 11.69
CA GLN A 276 6.85 24.30 12.80
C GLN A 276 5.34 24.21 13.06
N MET A 277 4.54 24.07 12.01
CA MET A 277 3.08 23.85 12.09
C MET A 277 2.78 22.51 12.77
N ALA A 278 3.46 21.43 12.36
CA ALA A 278 3.35 20.11 12.97
C ALA A 278 3.73 20.09 14.46
N ILE A 279 4.90 20.63 14.81
CA ILE A 279 5.36 20.77 16.21
C ILE A 279 4.35 21.61 17.02
N GLY A 280 3.87 22.72 16.45
CA GLY A 280 2.92 23.63 17.08
C GLY A 280 1.53 23.05 17.37
N LEU A 281 1.21 21.85 16.86
CA LEU A 281 -0.02 21.13 17.20
C LEU A 281 0.06 20.35 18.53
N ASP A 282 1.22 20.33 19.18
CA ASP A 282 1.47 19.79 20.52
C ASP A 282 0.84 18.40 20.75
N THR A 283 1.28 17.42 19.97
CA THR A 283 0.69 16.08 19.92
C THR A 283 1.20 15.14 21.02
N GLY A 284 2.19 15.56 21.81
CA GLY A 284 2.76 14.77 22.90
C GLY A 284 3.56 13.54 22.47
N ILE A 285 3.88 13.41 21.17
CA ILE A 285 4.68 12.32 20.59
C ILE A 285 5.65 12.85 19.51
N PRO A 286 6.70 12.11 19.11
CA PRO A 286 7.65 12.56 18.10
C PRO A 286 7.05 12.65 16.69
N TRP A 287 7.50 13.65 15.92
CA TRP A 287 7.24 13.78 14.49
C TRP A 287 8.42 13.24 13.65
N VAL A 288 8.11 12.75 12.44
CA VAL A 288 9.08 12.24 11.46
C VAL A 288 8.91 12.91 10.08
N MET A 289 9.96 12.88 9.26
CA MET A 289 9.94 13.30 7.85
C MET A 289 10.88 12.43 6.99
N CYS A 290 10.32 11.59 6.13
CA CYS A 290 11.08 10.75 5.21
C CYS A 290 11.78 11.56 4.11
N ARG A 291 12.99 11.12 3.74
CA ARG A 291 13.91 11.75 2.77
C ARG A 291 14.27 13.22 3.04
N GLN A 292 13.94 13.78 4.21
CA GLN A 292 14.16 15.20 4.50
C GLN A 292 15.46 15.46 5.27
N THR A 293 16.60 15.46 4.56
CA THR A 293 17.93 15.58 5.18
C THR A 293 18.18 16.92 5.90
N ASP A 294 17.41 17.98 5.61
CA ASP A 294 17.46 19.27 6.33
C ASP A 294 16.26 19.51 7.29
N ALA A 295 15.60 18.44 7.76
CA ALA A 295 14.57 18.52 8.81
C ALA A 295 15.12 19.08 10.16
N PRO A 296 14.34 19.87 10.92
CA PRO A 296 14.73 20.40 12.24
C PRO A 296 15.14 19.33 13.27
N GLU A 297 15.77 19.74 14.39
CA GLU A 297 16.28 18.79 15.40
C GLU A 297 15.15 18.04 16.13
N GLU A 298 13.99 18.69 16.23
CA GLU A 298 12.76 18.21 16.85
C GLU A 298 11.98 17.19 16.00
N ILE A 299 12.42 16.94 14.75
CA ILE A 299 11.78 16.01 13.80
C ILE A 299 12.80 14.97 13.33
N ILE A 300 12.45 13.69 13.43
CA ILE A 300 13.34 12.60 12.99
C ILE A 300 13.31 12.51 11.46
N ASP A 301 14.46 12.66 10.80
CA ASP A 301 14.58 12.38 9.37
C ASP A 301 14.75 10.88 9.12
N THR A 302 14.02 10.33 8.15
CA THR A 302 13.90 8.88 7.93
C THR A 302 14.16 8.45 6.49
N CYS A 303 14.32 7.15 6.27
CA CYS A 303 14.69 6.56 4.99
C CYS A 303 13.55 5.74 4.35
N ASN A 304 13.37 5.88 3.03
CA ASN A 304 12.45 5.10 2.19
C ASN A 304 13.28 4.49 1.04
N ALA A 305 13.43 3.17 0.97
CA ALA A 305 14.23 2.50 -0.07
C ALA A 305 14.02 0.97 -0.07
N PHE A 306 14.61 0.28 -1.05
CA PHE A 306 14.88 -1.17 -0.95
C PHE A 306 15.93 -1.52 0.12
N TYR A 307 16.80 -0.56 0.50
CA TYR A 307 17.90 -0.74 1.45
C TYR A 307 18.20 0.57 2.20
N CYS A 308 18.15 0.55 3.54
CA CYS A 308 18.55 1.67 4.39
C CYS A 308 19.68 1.33 5.38
N ASP A 309 20.44 0.24 5.18
CA ASP A 309 21.57 -0.15 6.06
C ASP A 309 22.80 0.79 5.96
N GLY A 310 22.79 1.72 5.00
CA GLY A 310 23.74 2.83 4.91
C GLY A 310 23.19 4.18 5.39
N PHE A 311 21.92 4.27 5.79
CA PHE A 311 21.29 5.52 6.23
C PHE A 311 21.82 5.96 7.60
N LYS A 312 21.84 7.28 7.81
CA LYS A 312 22.08 7.93 9.10
C LYS A 312 21.20 9.19 9.16
N PRO A 313 20.50 9.44 10.27
CA PRO A 313 19.75 10.69 10.44
C PRO A 313 20.71 11.89 10.53
N ASN A 314 20.17 13.10 10.34
CA ASN A 314 20.96 14.32 10.21
C ASN A 314 21.57 14.85 11.52
N SER A 315 21.17 14.27 12.66
CA SER A 315 21.74 14.52 13.99
C SER A 315 22.01 13.20 14.71
N TYR A 316 23.07 13.16 15.53
CA TYR A 316 23.38 12.00 16.36
C TYR A 316 22.27 11.70 17.38
N ASN A 317 21.51 12.70 17.83
CA ASN A 317 20.48 12.53 18.88
C ASN A 317 19.22 11.78 18.40
N LYS A 318 19.13 11.47 17.09
CA LYS A 318 17.97 10.89 16.43
C LYS A 318 18.17 9.39 16.19
N PRO A 319 17.13 8.55 16.32
CA PRO A 319 17.23 7.11 16.07
C PRO A 319 17.24 6.82 14.56
N THR A 320 17.92 5.76 14.15
CA THR A 320 17.89 5.30 12.75
C THR A 320 16.56 4.57 12.47
N ILE A 321 15.72 5.20 11.64
CA ILE A 321 14.36 4.74 11.26
C ILE A 321 14.25 4.57 9.74
N TRP A 322 13.60 3.48 9.32
CA TRP A 322 13.28 3.14 7.93
C TRP A 322 11.76 3.04 7.79
N THR A 323 11.16 4.04 7.15
CA THR A 323 9.70 4.25 7.06
C THR A 323 9.08 3.57 5.83
N GLU A 324 9.81 3.38 4.75
CA GLU A 324 9.37 2.49 3.65
C GLU A 324 10.48 1.52 3.22
N ASP A 325 10.43 0.28 3.69
CA ASP A 325 11.11 -0.86 3.07
C ASP A 325 10.25 -1.39 1.93
N TRP A 326 10.68 -1.09 0.70
CA TRP A 326 9.96 -1.47 -0.52
C TRP A 326 10.11 -2.97 -0.75
N ASP A 327 9.28 -3.78 -0.09
CA ASP A 327 9.35 -5.25 -0.12
C ASP A 327 8.76 -5.89 -1.38
N GLY A 328 8.40 -5.04 -2.35
CA GLY A 328 8.06 -5.34 -3.74
C GLY A 328 7.86 -4.04 -4.50
N TRP A 329 6.85 -3.94 -5.38
CA TRP A 329 6.51 -2.69 -6.07
C TRP A 329 5.08 -2.71 -6.63
N TYR A 330 4.49 -1.54 -6.89
CA TYR A 330 3.18 -1.41 -7.55
C TYR A 330 3.26 -1.72 -9.05
N ALA A 331 2.14 -2.10 -9.68
CA ALA A 331 2.09 -2.46 -11.10
C ALA A 331 1.26 -1.46 -11.93
N ASP A 332 1.69 -1.24 -13.18
CA ASP A 332 1.07 -0.32 -14.13
C ASP A 332 0.43 -1.06 -15.32
N TRP A 333 -0.59 -0.47 -15.94
CA TRP A 333 -1.32 -1.06 -17.06
C TRP A 333 -0.40 -1.30 -18.27
N GLY A 334 -0.26 -2.57 -18.66
CA GLY A 334 0.66 -3.00 -19.73
C GLY A 334 2.10 -3.27 -19.26
N GLY A 335 2.41 -3.02 -17.97
CA GLY A 335 3.66 -3.42 -17.34
C GLY A 335 3.73 -4.92 -16.99
N ALA A 336 4.89 -5.34 -16.51
CA ALA A 336 5.05 -6.62 -15.85
C ALA A 336 4.68 -6.50 -14.36
N LEU A 337 4.20 -7.58 -13.74
CA LEU A 337 4.02 -7.62 -12.29
C LEU A 337 5.40 -7.67 -11.59
N PRO A 338 5.71 -6.73 -10.68
CA PRO A 338 6.94 -6.75 -9.92
C PRO A 338 7.01 -7.93 -8.94
N HIS A 339 8.22 -8.29 -8.53
CA HIS A 339 8.48 -9.29 -7.49
C HIS A 339 9.83 -9.00 -6.82
N ARG A 340 9.89 -9.11 -5.49
CA ARG A 340 11.14 -9.05 -4.71
C ARG A 340 11.29 -10.36 -3.92
N PRO A 341 12.44 -11.06 -4.01
CA PRO A 341 12.66 -12.30 -3.26
C PRO A 341 12.51 -12.13 -1.74
N ALA A 342 12.04 -13.18 -1.08
CA ALA A 342 11.90 -13.21 0.37
C ALA A 342 13.26 -13.13 1.07
N GLU A 343 14.28 -13.74 0.44
CA GLU A 343 15.67 -13.75 0.88
C GLU A 343 16.30 -12.36 0.86
N ASP A 344 15.95 -11.55 -0.16
CA ASP A 344 16.46 -10.19 -0.34
C ASP A 344 15.82 -9.21 0.65
N SER A 345 14.49 -9.31 0.80
CA SER A 345 13.75 -8.54 1.81
C SER A 345 14.28 -8.87 3.22
N ALA A 346 14.47 -10.17 3.52
CA ALA A 346 15.05 -10.60 4.79
C ALA A 346 16.51 -10.12 4.96
N PHE A 347 17.31 -10.12 3.89
CA PHE A 347 18.68 -9.59 3.91
C PHE A 347 18.68 -8.10 4.27
N ALA A 348 17.91 -7.27 3.55
CA ALA A 348 17.93 -5.83 3.74
C ALA A 348 17.49 -5.42 5.17
N VAL A 349 16.47 -6.07 5.73
CA VAL A 349 16.03 -5.83 7.12
C VAL A 349 17.05 -6.33 8.15
N ALA A 350 17.64 -7.51 7.96
CA ALA A 350 18.71 -8.00 8.84
C ALA A 350 19.96 -7.10 8.80
N ARG A 351 20.30 -6.55 7.63
CA ARG A 351 21.38 -5.57 7.42
C ARG A 351 21.11 -4.25 8.14
N PHE A 352 19.88 -3.77 8.13
CA PHE A 352 19.47 -2.56 8.84
C PHE A 352 19.64 -2.71 10.37
N TYR A 353 19.09 -3.77 10.96
CA TYR A 353 19.27 -4.03 12.40
C TYR A 353 20.72 -4.38 12.78
N GLN A 354 21.46 -5.05 11.90
CA GLN A 354 22.91 -5.26 12.04
C GLN A 354 23.67 -3.93 12.25
N ARG A 355 23.23 -2.84 11.60
CA ARG A 355 23.98 -1.57 11.52
C ARG A 355 23.48 -0.44 12.44
N GLY A 356 22.55 -0.73 13.34
CA GLY A 356 22.04 0.24 14.33
C GLY A 356 20.64 0.77 14.01
N GLY A 357 19.94 0.17 13.05
CA GLY A 357 18.49 0.36 12.87
C GLY A 357 17.70 0.12 14.16
N SER A 358 16.53 0.75 14.27
CA SER A 358 15.66 0.66 15.46
C SER A 358 14.16 0.56 15.16
N LEU A 359 13.70 1.09 14.02
CA LEU A 359 12.36 0.87 13.48
C LEU A 359 12.49 0.64 11.97
N GLN A 360 11.92 -0.46 11.47
CA GLN A 360 11.74 -0.72 10.05
C GLN A 360 10.26 -0.99 9.78
N ASN A 361 9.75 -0.48 8.65
CA ASN A 361 8.38 -0.68 8.21
C ASN A 361 8.33 -1.30 6.82
N TYR A 362 7.53 -2.36 6.66
CA TYR A 362 7.26 -2.96 5.35
C TYR A 362 6.23 -2.15 4.57
N TYR A 363 6.71 -1.49 3.52
CA TYR A 363 5.89 -0.85 2.50
C TYR A 363 5.87 -1.78 1.27
N MET A 364 4.98 -2.77 1.20
CA MET A 364 3.70 -2.92 1.91
C MET A 364 3.56 -4.31 2.55
N TYR A 365 3.24 -4.38 3.85
CA TYR A 365 2.92 -5.65 4.50
C TYR A 365 1.59 -6.25 3.99
N PHE A 366 0.62 -5.38 3.70
CA PHE A 366 -0.57 -5.67 2.91
C PHE A 366 -0.85 -4.45 2.02
N GLY A 367 -0.79 -4.64 0.70
CA GLY A 367 -1.05 -3.56 -0.26
C GLY A 367 -2.53 -3.40 -0.66
N GLY A 368 -3.25 -4.50 -0.86
CA GLY A 368 -4.70 -4.50 -1.13
C GLY A 368 -5.13 -4.06 -2.53
N THR A 369 -6.28 -3.39 -2.64
CA THR A 369 -6.91 -3.00 -3.92
C THR A 369 -7.12 -1.49 -4.01
N ASN A 370 -6.79 -0.88 -5.15
CA ASN A 370 -7.22 0.46 -5.53
C ASN A 370 -8.71 0.43 -5.94
N PHE A 371 -9.63 0.41 -4.97
CA PHE A 371 -11.07 0.30 -5.23
C PHE A 371 -11.65 1.49 -6.00
N ALA A 372 -12.64 1.18 -6.85
CA ALA A 372 -13.31 2.13 -7.74
C ALA A 372 -12.31 2.92 -8.63
N ARG A 373 -12.61 4.18 -8.92
CA ARG A 373 -11.77 5.06 -9.75
C ARG A 373 -10.89 6.05 -8.96
N THR A 374 -11.06 6.14 -7.63
CA THR A 374 -10.47 7.22 -6.81
C THR A 374 -9.40 6.75 -5.80
N ALA A 375 -8.57 5.77 -6.18
CA ALA A 375 -7.52 5.22 -5.31
C ALA A 375 -6.16 4.94 -5.98
N GLY A 376 -6.12 4.80 -7.32
CA GLY A 376 -4.89 4.55 -8.07
C GLY A 376 -4.13 5.82 -8.42
N GLY A 377 -2.80 5.71 -8.53
CA GLY A 377 -1.94 6.69 -9.20
C GLY A 377 -2.05 6.60 -10.74
N PRO A 378 -1.25 7.39 -11.47
CA PRO A 378 -1.33 7.48 -12.93
C PRO A 378 -0.90 6.16 -13.57
N LEU A 379 -1.75 5.61 -14.45
CA LEU A 379 -1.60 4.33 -15.14
C LEU A 379 -1.45 3.08 -14.22
N GLN A 380 -1.64 3.21 -12.90
CA GLN A 380 -1.58 2.07 -11.98
C GLN A 380 -2.76 1.10 -12.19
N ILE A 381 -2.53 -0.20 -12.00
CA ILE A 381 -3.60 -1.19 -12.06
C ILE A 381 -4.49 -1.15 -10.80
N THR A 382 -5.68 -1.75 -10.91
CA THR A 382 -6.64 -1.86 -9.79
C THR A 382 -6.06 -2.65 -8.62
N SER A 383 -5.22 -3.66 -8.88
CA SER A 383 -4.50 -4.38 -7.84
C SER A 383 -3.36 -3.52 -7.27
N TYR A 384 -3.29 -3.42 -5.95
CA TYR A 384 -2.13 -2.89 -5.24
C TYR A 384 -1.43 -4.00 -4.43
N ASP A 385 -1.44 -5.24 -4.93
CA ASP A 385 -0.86 -6.42 -4.29
C ASP A 385 0.59 -6.23 -3.79
N TYR A 386 1.37 -5.39 -4.49
CA TYR A 386 2.73 -4.99 -4.16
C TYR A 386 3.76 -6.14 -4.04
N ASP A 387 3.39 -7.39 -4.36
CA ASP A 387 4.12 -8.61 -3.95
C ASP A 387 4.23 -8.78 -2.42
N ALA A 388 3.29 -8.20 -1.67
CA ALA A 388 3.26 -8.09 -0.22
C ALA A 388 3.24 -9.46 0.52
N PRO A 389 3.76 -9.53 1.77
CA PRO A 389 3.65 -10.69 2.67
C PRO A 389 2.22 -11.19 2.85
N ILE A 390 1.23 -10.29 2.83
CA ILE A 390 -0.18 -10.62 2.70
C ILE A 390 -0.65 -10.13 1.32
N ASP A 391 -1.15 -11.03 0.49
CA ASP A 391 -1.63 -10.71 -0.87
C ASP A 391 -2.87 -9.80 -0.87
N GLU A 392 -3.25 -9.29 -2.05
CA GLU A 392 -4.45 -8.46 -2.27
C GLU A 392 -5.73 -9.05 -1.63
N TYR A 393 -5.88 -10.37 -1.59
CA TYR A 393 -7.05 -11.08 -1.07
C TYR A 393 -6.97 -11.33 0.46
N GLY A 394 -5.90 -10.89 1.11
CA GLY A 394 -5.67 -11.07 2.54
C GLY A 394 -5.06 -12.44 2.89
N ILE A 395 -4.48 -13.17 1.94
CA ILE A 395 -3.91 -14.51 2.11
C ILE A 395 -2.38 -14.41 2.31
N LEU A 396 -1.81 -15.31 3.11
CA LEU A 396 -0.38 -15.28 3.44
C LEU A 396 0.48 -15.75 2.25
N ARG A 397 1.33 -14.87 1.71
CA ARG A 397 2.27 -15.16 0.62
C ARG A 397 3.47 -15.95 1.16
N GLN A 398 3.45 -17.27 1.02
CA GLN A 398 4.59 -18.11 1.40
C GLN A 398 5.53 -18.33 0.20
N PRO A 399 6.87 -18.22 0.39
CA PRO A 399 7.55 -18.23 1.68
C PRO A 399 7.75 -16.85 2.34
N LYS A 400 7.44 -15.73 1.67
CA LYS A 400 7.78 -14.36 2.15
C LYS A 400 7.29 -14.10 3.57
N TRP A 401 6.00 -14.27 3.87
CA TRP A 401 5.46 -14.01 5.21
C TRP A 401 6.09 -14.89 6.30
N GLY A 402 6.26 -16.20 6.04
CA GLY A 402 6.84 -17.13 7.02
C GLY A 402 8.32 -16.83 7.28
N HIS A 403 9.09 -16.56 6.23
CA HIS A 403 10.51 -16.27 6.32
C HIS A 403 10.80 -14.93 7.02
N LEU A 404 9.98 -13.90 6.77
CA LEU A 404 10.07 -12.63 7.49
C LEU A 404 9.62 -12.79 8.96
N LYS A 405 8.58 -13.59 9.25
CA LYS A 405 8.18 -13.92 10.63
C LYS A 405 9.30 -14.60 11.43
N ASP A 406 10.04 -15.53 10.81
CA ASP A 406 11.19 -16.18 11.44
C ASP A 406 12.35 -15.17 11.67
N LEU A 407 12.57 -14.24 10.73
CA LEU A 407 13.49 -13.11 10.90
C LEU A 407 13.08 -12.19 12.08
N HIS A 408 11.82 -11.80 12.18
CA HIS A 408 11.32 -10.96 13.27
C HIS A 408 11.53 -11.65 14.62
N THR A 409 11.25 -12.96 14.69
CA THR A 409 11.51 -13.78 15.87
C THR A 409 13.00 -13.75 16.26
N ALA A 410 13.91 -13.85 15.29
CA ALA A 410 15.35 -13.73 15.54
C ALA A 410 15.77 -12.32 16.02
N ILE A 411 15.21 -11.25 15.44
CA ILE A 411 15.44 -9.86 15.87
C ILE A 411 14.93 -9.64 17.30
N LYS A 412 13.78 -10.22 17.67
CA LYS A 412 13.23 -10.14 19.04
C LYS A 412 14.07 -10.88 20.07
N LEU A 413 14.69 -12.00 19.71
CA LEU A 413 15.70 -12.65 20.57
C LEU A 413 16.94 -11.76 20.76
N CYS A 414 17.29 -10.92 19.78
CA CYS A 414 18.36 -9.94 19.89
C CYS A 414 17.96 -8.63 20.61
N GLU A 415 16.67 -8.34 20.79
CA GLU A 415 16.18 -7.04 21.32
C GLU A 415 16.88 -6.61 22.64
N PRO A 416 17.13 -7.50 23.63
CA PRO A 416 17.86 -7.14 24.85
C PRO A 416 19.30 -6.66 24.64
N ALA A 417 20.03 -7.22 23.66
CA ALA A 417 21.38 -6.77 23.32
C ALA A 417 21.33 -5.48 22.49
N LEU A 418 20.39 -5.41 21.54
CA LEU A 418 20.22 -4.29 20.62
C LEU A 418 19.92 -2.97 21.35
N ILE A 419 19.15 -2.99 22.45
CA ILE A 419 18.79 -1.79 23.22
C ILE A 419 19.84 -1.39 24.28
N ALA A 420 20.65 -2.33 24.75
CA ALA A 420 21.60 -2.14 25.86
C ALA A 420 22.93 -1.49 25.45
N VAL A 421 23.16 -1.33 24.14
CA VAL A 421 24.37 -0.68 23.59
C VAL A 421 24.05 0.77 23.23
N ASP A 422 24.68 1.72 23.93
CA ASP A 422 24.61 3.15 23.61
C ASP A 422 25.49 3.55 22.41
N GLY A 423 26.51 2.75 22.07
CA GLY A 423 27.36 2.99 20.91
C GLY A 423 26.77 2.47 19.59
N SER A 424 27.52 2.64 18.51
CA SER A 424 27.41 1.72 17.37
C SER A 424 27.83 0.31 17.79
N PRO A 425 27.28 -0.78 17.20
CA PRO A 425 27.77 -2.13 17.46
C PRO A 425 29.26 -2.27 17.10
N GLN A 426 29.94 -3.23 17.75
CA GLN A 426 31.35 -3.52 17.48
C GLN A 426 31.51 -4.11 16.07
N TYR A 427 32.06 -3.32 15.16
CA TYR A 427 32.42 -3.76 13.81
C TYR A 427 33.62 -4.71 13.84
N ILE A 428 33.49 -5.87 13.19
CA ILE A 428 34.57 -6.86 13.04
C ILE A 428 34.64 -7.26 11.56
N LYS A 429 35.81 -7.07 10.94
CA LYS A 429 36.06 -7.52 9.57
C LYS A 429 36.36 -9.03 9.57
N LEU A 430 35.55 -9.82 8.88
CA LEU A 430 35.71 -11.29 8.78
C LEU A 430 36.34 -11.75 7.47
N GLY A 431 36.31 -10.91 6.42
CA GLY A 431 36.89 -11.22 5.11
C GLY A 431 36.97 -9.99 4.22
N SER A 432 37.02 -10.20 2.90
CA SER A 432 36.97 -9.10 1.91
C SER A 432 35.56 -8.55 1.73
N MET A 433 34.54 -9.42 1.81
CA MET A 433 33.12 -9.12 1.63
C MET A 433 32.29 -9.74 2.77
N GLN A 434 32.91 -9.87 3.96
CA GLN A 434 32.31 -10.48 5.13
C GLN A 434 32.59 -9.62 6.36
N GLU A 435 31.54 -9.30 7.11
CA GLU A 435 31.60 -8.44 8.29
C GLU A 435 30.66 -8.95 9.38
N ALA A 436 31.10 -8.88 10.63
CA ALA A 436 30.26 -9.05 11.80
C ALA A 436 29.99 -7.71 12.46
N HIS A 437 28.81 -7.55 13.04
CA HIS A 437 28.52 -6.47 13.99
C HIS A 437 27.98 -7.13 15.26
N VAL A 438 28.53 -6.74 16.41
CA VAL A 438 28.24 -7.37 17.70
C VAL A 438 27.72 -6.33 18.68
N TYR A 439 26.58 -6.63 19.27
CA TYR A 439 25.97 -5.88 20.36
C TYR A 439 26.27 -6.62 21.66
N SER A 440 26.91 -5.97 22.63
CA SER A 440 27.29 -6.59 23.90
C SER A 440 27.35 -5.57 25.04
N THR A 441 27.00 -5.99 26.25
CA THR A 441 27.14 -5.19 27.48
C THR A 441 28.59 -5.08 28.00
N GLY A 442 29.58 -5.56 27.25
CA GLY A 442 31.01 -5.45 27.56
C GLY A 442 31.90 -5.90 26.40
N GLU A 443 33.22 -5.72 26.53
CA GLU A 443 34.18 -6.04 25.45
C GLU A 443 34.10 -7.51 25.01
N VAL A 444 34.06 -7.74 23.70
CA VAL A 444 33.93 -9.08 23.11
C VAL A 444 35.25 -9.53 22.47
N HIS A 445 35.81 -10.63 22.98
CA HIS A 445 37.02 -11.24 22.45
C HIS A 445 36.69 -12.35 21.44
N THR A 446 36.87 -12.06 20.14
CA THR A 446 36.52 -12.94 19.02
C THR A 446 37.22 -14.31 18.98
N ASN A 447 38.31 -14.45 19.72
CA ASN A 447 39.26 -15.57 19.58
C ASN A 447 38.96 -16.74 20.54
N GLY A 448 38.05 -16.55 21.51
CA GLY A 448 37.59 -17.59 22.43
C GLY A 448 36.10 -17.89 22.25
N SER A 449 35.59 -18.90 22.96
CA SER A 449 34.13 -19.11 23.09
C SER A 449 33.52 -18.08 24.05
N MET A 450 32.30 -17.64 23.77
CA MET A 450 31.50 -16.81 24.69
C MET A 450 30.74 -17.65 25.75
N ALA A 451 30.71 -18.99 25.60
CA ALA A 451 29.97 -19.90 26.46
C ALA A 451 30.35 -19.75 27.95
N GLY A 452 29.41 -19.26 28.76
CA GLY A 452 29.56 -19.09 30.21
C GLY A 452 29.82 -17.66 30.69
N ASN A 453 30.01 -16.69 29.79
CA ASN A 453 30.03 -15.28 30.18
C ASN A 453 28.62 -14.76 30.48
N ALA A 454 28.43 -14.08 31.62
CA ALA A 454 27.15 -13.51 32.03
C ALA A 454 26.79 -12.18 31.31
N GLN A 455 27.29 -11.97 30.10
CA GLN A 455 27.05 -10.77 29.29
C GLN A 455 25.89 -11.02 28.32
N ILE A 456 25.04 -10.02 28.13
CA ILE A 456 24.05 -10.02 27.05
C ILE A 456 24.83 -9.72 25.76
N CYS A 457 24.83 -10.65 24.81
CA CYS A 457 25.56 -10.54 23.53
C CYS A 457 24.70 -11.06 22.38
N SER A 458 24.57 -10.29 21.29
CA SER A 458 24.01 -10.77 20.02
C SER A 458 24.87 -10.31 18.83
N ALA A 459 25.01 -11.18 17.82
CA ALA A 459 25.88 -10.94 16.67
C ALA A 459 25.16 -11.17 15.33
N PHE A 460 25.49 -10.33 14.35
CA PHE A 460 25.01 -10.41 12.97
C PHE A 460 26.21 -10.63 12.06
N LEU A 461 26.26 -11.76 11.35
CA LEU A 461 27.37 -12.15 10.45
C LEU A 461 26.91 -12.04 9.00
N ALA A 462 27.37 -11.02 8.28
CA ALA A 462 27.00 -10.77 6.89
C ALA A 462 28.05 -11.29 5.90
N ASN A 463 27.56 -11.84 4.79
CA ASN A 463 28.30 -12.05 3.55
C ASN A 463 27.64 -11.25 2.43
N ILE A 464 28.35 -10.23 1.93
CA ILE A 464 27.89 -9.35 0.86
C ILE A 464 28.46 -9.74 -0.51
N ASP A 465 29.15 -10.89 -0.64
CA ASP A 465 29.43 -11.51 -1.94
C ASP A 465 28.12 -12.09 -2.50
N GLU A 466 27.66 -11.55 -3.63
CA GLU A 466 26.40 -11.93 -4.29
C GLU A 466 26.43 -13.35 -4.91
N HIS A 467 27.60 -13.99 -5.01
CA HIS A 467 27.77 -15.22 -5.80
C HIS A 467 28.45 -16.37 -5.06
N LYS A 468 29.16 -16.11 -3.95
CA LYS A 468 29.98 -17.13 -3.26
C LYS A 468 29.60 -17.32 -1.81
N TYR A 469 29.59 -18.59 -1.40
CA TYR A 469 29.61 -18.98 0.00
C TYR A 469 30.95 -18.58 0.65
N ALA A 470 30.88 -18.09 1.88
CA ALA A 470 32.05 -17.80 2.70
C ALA A 470 32.04 -18.64 3.99
N SER A 471 33.20 -19.06 4.46
CA SER A 471 33.38 -19.66 5.79
C SER A 471 34.17 -18.70 6.67
N VAL A 472 33.56 -18.23 7.75
CA VAL A 472 34.13 -17.23 8.66
C VAL A 472 34.40 -17.84 10.04
N TRP A 473 35.44 -17.38 10.73
CA TRP A 473 35.80 -17.83 12.08
C TRP A 473 35.59 -16.71 13.10
N ILE A 474 34.74 -16.95 14.10
CA ILE A 474 34.45 -16.02 15.19
C ILE A 474 33.90 -16.80 16.40
N PHE A 475 34.10 -16.31 17.62
CA PHE A 475 33.62 -16.94 18.87
C PHE A 475 34.09 -18.39 19.05
N GLY A 476 35.29 -18.71 18.55
CA GLY A 476 35.85 -20.07 18.57
C GLY A 476 35.13 -21.10 17.67
N LYS A 477 34.25 -20.66 16.77
CA LYS A 477 33.50 -21.52 15.83
C LYS A 477 33.68 -21.05 14.38
N SER A 478 33.41 -21.96 13.44
CA SER A 478 33.33 -21.68 12.01
C SER A 478 31.86 -21.61 11.56
N TYR A 479 31.49 -20.56 10.84
CA TYR A 479 30.13 -20.38 10.29
C TYR A 479 30.20 -20.29 8.77
N SER A 480 29.36 -21.05 8.08
CA SER A 480 29.21 -20.98 6.62
C SER A 480 28.04 -20.05 6.26
N LEU A 481 28.37 -18.93 5.61
CA LEU A 481 27.44 -17.91 5.14
C LEU A 481 27.15 -18.12 3.65
N PRO A 482 25.89 -18.32 3.24
CA PRO A 482 25.49 -18.25 1.83
C PRO A 482 25.83 -16.89 1.18
N PRO A 483 25.83 -16.79 -0.16
CA PRO A 483 25.86 -15.52 -0.86
C PRO A 483 24.73 -14.60 -0.41
N TRP A 484 24.94 -13.28 -0.46
CA TRP A 484 23.95 -12.23 -0.14
C TRP A 484 23.11 -12.55 1.12
N SER A 485 23.77 -12.84 2.24
CA SER A 485 23.08 -13.32 3.44
C SER A 485 23.61 -12.74 4.76
N VAL A 486 22.72 -12.64 5.75
CA VAL A 486 23.07 -12.37 7.15
C VAL A 486 22.65 -13.57 8.00
N SER A 487 23.57 -14.08 8.83
CA SER A 487 23.27 -15.01 9.92
C SER A 487 23.10 -14.25 11.23
N ILE A 488 22.03 -14.53 11.97
CA ILE A 488 21.70 -13.87 13.25
C ILE A 488 21.96 -14.85 14.39
N LEU A 489 22.77 -14.44 15.36
CA LEU A 489 23.16 -15.20 16.55
C LEU A 489 22.73 -14.43 17.81
N PRO A 490 21.53 -14.70 18.37
CA PRO A 490 21.02 -13.92 19.50
C PRO A 490 21.80 -14.04 20.80
N ASP A 491 22.68 -15.05 20.90
CA ASP A 491 23.53 -15.40 22.04
C ASP A 491 25.04 -15.29 21.71
N CYS A 492 25.40 -14.75 20.54
CA CYS A 492 26.75 -14.78 19.97
C CYS A 492 27.35 -16.21 19.79
N GLU A 493 26.55 -17.27 19.80
CA GLU A 493 27.05 -18.66 19.76
C GLU A 493 26.30 -19.59 18.78
N ASN A 494 25.00 -19.38 18.57
CA ASN A 494 24.12 -20.26 17.80
C ASN A 494 23.32 -19.47 16.75
N VAL A 495 23.36 -19.92 15.50
CA VAL A 495 22.62 -19.26 14.41
C VAL A 495 21.13 -19.60 14.54
N ALA A 496 20.32 -18.61 14.95
CA ALA A 496 18.87 -18.74 15.03
C ALA A 496 18.21 -18.60 13.65
N PHE A 497 18.78 -17.77 12.77
CA PHE A 497 18.24 -17.47 11.45
C PHE A 497 19.35 -17.15 10.44
N ASN A 498 19.13 -17.43 9.15
CA ASN A 498 19.93 -16.89 8.06
C ASN A 498 19.03 -16.48 6.88
N THR A 499 19.24 -15.28 6.36
CA THR A 499 18.32 -14.64 5.40
C THR A 499 18.21 -15.37 4.06
N ALA A 500 19.19 -16.19 3.68
CA ALA A 500 19.17 -16.98 2.44
C ALA A 500 18.83 -18.47 2.67
N ARG A 501 18.33 -18.84 3.87
CA ARG A 501 17.93 -20.22 4.21
C ARG A 501 16.46 -20.27 4.58
N ILE A 502 15.59 -20.28 3.57
CA ILE A 502 14.14 -20.38 3.76
C ILE A 502 13.76 -21.71 4.43
N GLY A 503 13.13 -21.63 5.60
CA GLY A 503 12.46 -22.77 6.26
C GLY A 503 10.97 -22.89 5.94
N ALA A 504 10.33 -21.81 5.47
CA ALA A 504 8.91 -21.77 5.15
C ALA A 504 8.57 -22.51 3.84
N GLN A 505 7.47 -23.26 3.83
CA GLN A 505 6.99 -23.96 2.63
C GLN A 505 6.29 -22.99 1.66
N THR A 506 6.81 -22.87 0.44
CA THR A 506 6.20 -22.08 -0.65
C THR A 506 4.75 -22.47 -0.95
N SER A 507 3.88 -21.47 -1.05
CA SER A 507 2.50 -21.59 -1.53
C SER A 507 2.39 -21.20 -3.00
N VAL A 508 1.58 -21.90 -3.78
CA VAL A 508 1.24 -21.51 -5.16
C VAL A 508 -0.23 -21.11 -5.21
N PHE A 509 -0.50 -19.85 -5.52
CA PHE A 509 -1.86 -19.35 -5.70
C PHE A 509 -2.47 -19.88 -7.00
N THR A 510 -3.71 -20.35 -6.94
CA THR A 510 -4.43 -20.91 -8.09
C THR A 510 -5.83 -20.33 -8.17
N VAL A 511 -6.11 -19.53 -9.21
CA VAL A 511 -7.45 -18.98 -9.46
C VAL A 511 -8.31 -20.05 -10.15
N GLU A 512 -9.08 -20.80 -9.36
CA GLU A 512 -10.04 -21.73 -9.92
C GLU A 512 -11.22 -20.99 -10.58
N SER A 513 -11.25 -21.07 -11.91
CA SER A 513 -12.45 -20.82 -12.69
C SER A 513 -13.49 -21.87 -12.33
N GLY A 514 -14.72 -21.46 -12.00
CA GLY A 514 -15.77 -22.33 -11.43
C GLY A 514 -16.40 -23.36 -12.39
N SER A 515 -15.61 -23.91 -13.31
CA SER A 515 -15.98 -25.00 -14.22
C SER A 515 -15.28 -26.28 -13.76
N PRO A 516 -15.98 -27.42 -13.65
CA PRO A 516 -15.36 -28.67 -13.22
C PRO A 516 -14.23 -29.09 -14.16
N SER A 517 -13.13 -29.52 -13.55
CA SER A 517 -11.82 -29.75 -14.15
C SER A 517 -11.81 -30.52 -15.48
N ARG A 518 -11.00 -30.03 -16.42
CA ARG A 518 -10.32 -30.87 -17.42
C ARG A 518 -8.84 -30.52 -17.51
N SER A 519 -8.02 -31.47 -17.07
CA SER A 519 -6.57 -31.39 -17.14
C SER A 519 -6.08 -31.40 -18.59
N SER A 520 -5.37 -30.35 -19.02
CA SER A 520 -4.53 -30.39 -20.22
C SER A 520 -3.34 -29.43 -20.08
N ARG A 521 -2.13 -29.92 -20.33
CA ARG A 521 -0.89 -29.13 -20.27
C ARG A 521 -0.62 -28.44 -21.60
N HIS A 522 -1.26 -27.31 -21.85
CA HIS A 522 -0.90 -26.46 -23.00
C HIS A 522 -0.61 -25.01 -22.59
N LYS A 523 0.15 -24.34 -23.45
CA LYS A 523 0.67 -22.98 -23.24
C LYS A 523 -0.46 -21.97 -23.02
N PRO A 524 -0.20 -20.82 -22.35
CA PRO A 524 -1.16 -19.73 -22.29
C PRO A 524 -1.51 -19.28 -23.72
N SER A 525 -2.69 -19.68 -24.16
CA SER A 525 -3.32 -19.07 -25.33
C SER A 525 -3.85 -17.70 -24.90
N ILE A 526 -3.69 -16.72 -25.78
CA ILE A 526 -4.41 -15.45 -25.68
C ILE A 526 -5.90 -15.77 -25.47
N LEU A 527 -6.60 -15.01 -24.62
CA LEU A 527 -8.04 -15.11 -24.39
C LEU A 527 -8.83 -14.71 -25.64
N SER A 528 -8.79 -15.57 -26.65
CA SER A 528 -9.58 -15.43 -27.86
C SER A 528 -11.02 -15.80 -27.54
N LEU A 529 -11.88 -14.79 -27.53
CA LEU A 529 -13.34 -14.87 -27.37
C LEU A 529 -14.05 -15.76 -28.42
N THR A 530 -13.30 -16.38 -29.34
CA THR A 530 -13.78 -17.33 -30.35
C THR A 530 -13.79 -18.80 -29.88
N SER A 531 -13.09 -19.12 -28.78
CA SER A 531 -13.04 -20.49 -28.21
C SER A 531 -14.31 -20.81 -27.41
N GLY A 532 -15.35 -21.26 -28.11
CA GLY A 532 -16.73 -21.28 -27.61
C GLY A 532 -17.00 -22.16 -26.38
N GLY A 533 -17.08 -21.55 -25.19
CA GLY A 533 -17.82 -22.06 -24.04
C GLY A 533 -19.29 -21.60 -24.07
N PRO A 534 -20.29 -22.47 -23.87
CA PRO A 534 -21.71 -22.13 -24.10
C PRO A 534 -22.33 -21.18 -23.06
N TYR A 535 -21.61 -20.81 -21.99
CA TYR A 535 -22.18 -20.13 -20.82
C TYR A 535 -22.12 -18.58 -20.84
N LEU A 536 -21.30 -17.96 -21.70
CA LEU A 536 -21.13 -16.50 -21.71
C LEU A 536 -22.28 -15.71 -22.38
N SER A 537 -23.22 -16.37 -23.06
CA SER A 537 -24.19 -15.67 -23.95
C SER A 537 -25.65 -15.64 -23.48
N SER A 538 -26.08 -16.53 -22.57
CA SER A 538 -27.52 -16.70 -22.28
C SER A 538 -28.05 -15.90 -21.08
N THR A 539 -27.18 -15.53 -20.14
CA THR A 539 -27.52 -14.84 -18.89
C THR A 539 -27.15 -13.35 -18.88
N TRP A 540 -26.22 -12.94 -19.75
CA TRP A 540 -25.74 -11.55 -19.84
C TRP A 540 -26.71 -10.63 -20.58
N TRP A 541 -26.81 -9.40 -20.07
CA TRP A 541 -27.57 -8.31 -20.67
C TRP A 541 -26.63 -7.15 -21.04
N THR A 542 -26.95 -6.45 -22.11
CA THR A 542 -26.19 -5.31 -22.62
C THR A 542 -27.06 -4.07 -22.78
N SER A 543 -26.47 -2.90 -22.53
CA SER A 543 -27.02 -1.58 -22.89
C SER A 543 -25.93 -0.77 -23.57
N LYS A 544 -26.18 -0.27 -24.78
CA LYS A 544 -25.20 0.58 -25.49
C LYS A 544 -25.10 1.94 -24.82
N GLU A 545 -23.88 2.46 -24.74
CA GLU A 545 -23.61 3.83 -24.32
C GLU A 545 -23.73 4.78 -25.53
N THR A 546 -24.02 6.05 -25.28
CA THR A 546 -24.19 7.09 -26.30
C THR A 546 -22.85 7.78 -26.54
N ILE A 547 -22.36 7.75 -27.78
CA ILE A 547 -21.11 8.41 -28.18
C ILE A 547 -21.34 9.93 -28.24
N GLY A 548 -20.47 10.71 -27.60
CA GLY A 548 -20.53 12.17 -27.61
C GLY A 548 -21.60 12.75 -26.69
N THR A 549 -22.30 13.80 -27.16
CA THR A 549 -23.26 14.55 -26.35
C THR A 549 -24.56 13.77 -26.12
N TRP A 550 -24.95 13.56 -24.85
CA TRP A 550 -26.09 12.70 -24.50
C TRP A 550 -27.08 13.32 -23.48
N GLY A 551 -26.71 14.38 -22.78
CA GLY A 551 -27.50 14.98 -21.70
C GLY A 551 -27.73 16.49 -21.86
N GLY A 552 -28.69 17.04 -21.12
CA GLY A 552 -29.03 18.47 -21.13
C GLY A 552 -28.01 19.39 -20.47
N ASN A 553 -27.01 18.84 -19.78
CA ASN A 553 -25.95 19.57 -19.07
C ASN A 553 -24.69 19.79 -19.94
N ASN A 554 -24.79 19.58 -21.26
CA ASN A 554 -23.72 19.93 -22.19
C ASN A 554 -23.62 21.45 -22.36
N PHE A 555 -22.45 21.94 -22.77
CA PHE A 555 -22.21 23.36 -23.03
C PHE A 555 -21.20 23.55 -24.16
N ALA A 556 -21.23 24.69 -24.83
CA ALA A 556 -20.34 24.98 -25.96
C ALA A 556 -19.48 26.23 -25.72
N VAL A 557 -18.17 26.13 -26.03
CA VAL A 557 -17.16 27.18 -25.82
C VAL A 557 -16.20 27.21 -27.03
N GLN A 558 -15.70 28.40 -27.37
CA GLN A 558 -14.61 28.53 -28.34
C GLN A 558 -13.29 28.17 -27.67
N GLY A 559 -12.57 27.19 -28.21
CA GLY A 559 -11.33 26.68 -27.63
C GLY A 559 -11.40 25.24 -27.11
N ILE A 560 -10.26 24.57 -27.07
CA ILE A 560 -10.04 23.30 -26.35
C ILE A 560 -9.83 23.59 -24.86
N LEU A 561 -10.66 22.99 -24.01
CA LEU A 561 -10.56 23.10 -22.55
C LEU A 561 -9.78 21.91 -21.96
N GLU A 562 -8.98 22.20 -20.95
CA GLU A 562 -8.27 21.18 -20.15
C GLU A 562 -9.28 20.31 -19.38
N HIS A 563 -9.03 19.01 -19.29
CA HIS A 563 -10.03 18.02 -18.89
C HIS A 563 -10.58 18.29 -17.48
N LEU A 564 -9.69 18.48 -16.51
CA LEU A 564 -10.06 18.57 -15.09
C LEU A 564 -10.71 19.91 -14.75
N ASN A 565 -10.47 20.96 -15.54
CA ASN A 565 -11.21 22.22 -15.46
C ASN A 565 -12.69 22.04 -15.80
N VAL A 566 -13.03 21.04 -16.61
CA VAL A 566 -14.40 20.74 -17.04
C VAL A 566 -15.02 19.60 -16.22
N THR A 567 -14.33 18.47 -16.04
CA THR A 567 -14.87 17.32 -15.30
C THR A 567 -14.79 17.49 -13.80
N LYS A 568 -13.86 18.30 -13.28
CA LYS A 568 -13.52 18.35 -11.84
C LYS A 568 -13.21 16.98 -11.24
N ASP A 569 -12.76 16.03 -12.07
CA ASP A 569 -12.55 14.62 -11.70
C ASP A 569 -13.81 13.90 -11.17
N ILE A 570 -15.01 14.29 -11.63
CA ILE A 570 -16.28 13.62 -11.29
C ILE A 570 -16.57 12.36 -12.10
N SER A 571 -15.79 12.12 -13.16
CA SER A 571 -15.80 10.96 -14.07
C SER A 571 -14.47 10.95 -14.83
N ASP A 572 -14.00 9.77 -15.25
CA ASP A 572 -12.79 9.64 -16.06
C ASP A 572 -12.95 10.15 -17.50
N TYR A 573 -14.20 10.39 -17.94
CA TYR A 573 -14.55 10.60 -19.34
C TYR A 573 -14.92 12.06 -19.64
N LEU A 574 -14.31 12.65 -20.67
CA LEU A 574 -14.73 13.94 -21.23
C LEU A 574 -14.84 13.88 -22.76
N TRP A 575 -16.06 14.15 -23.25
CA TRP A 575 -16.35 14.26 -24.67
C TRP A 575 -16.17 15.70 -25.17
N TYR A 576 -15.52 15.85 -26.32
CA TYR A 576 -15.31 17.09 -27.05
C TYR A 576 -15.91 16.92 -28.46
N THR A 577 -16.99 17.62 -28.81
CA THR A 577 -17.63 17.52 -30.14
C THR A 577 -17.52 18.84 -30.90
N THR A 578 -16.94 18.81 -32.11
CA THR A 578 -16.96 19.91 -33.07
C THR A 578 -17.52 19.44 -34.42
N ARG A 579 -17.73 20.37 -35.35
CA ARG A 579 -18.17 20.06 -36.72
C ARG A 579 -17.33 20.78 -37.75
N VAL A 580 -16.98 20.06 -38.81
CA VAL A 580 -16.20 20.58 -39.95
C VAL A 580 -17.01 20.40 -41.23
N ASN A 581 -17.02 21.42 -42.09
CA ASN A 581 -17.68 21.34 -43.39
C ASN A 581 -16.63 21.13 -44.48
N ILE A 582 -16.81 20.07 -45.27
CA ILE A 582 -15.83 19.57 -46.25
C ILE A 582 -16.36 19.78 -47.67
N SER A 583 -15.49 20.20 -48.59
CA SER A 583 -15.88 20.45 -49.98
C SER A 583 -15.89 19.18 -50.84
N ASP A 584 -16.55 19.24 -51.99
CA ASP A 584 -16.43 18.25 -53.06
C ASP A 584 -14.99 18.20 -53.61
N ALA A 585 -14.31 19.35 -53.68
CA ALA A 585 -12.92 19.48 -54.07
C ALA A 585 -11.94 18.73 -53.13
N ASP A 586 -12.17 18.76 -51.82
CA ASP A 586 -11.39 17.98 -50.83
C ASP A 586 -11.54 16.47 -51.06
N VAL A 587 -12.78 16.01 -51.21
CA VAL A 587 -13.10 14.58 -51.42
C VAL A 587 -12.52 14.11 -52.76
N ALA A 588 -12.56 14.93 -53.80
CA ALA A 588 -11.92 14.67 -55.08
C ALA A 588 -10.38 14.66 -54.97
N PHE A 589 -9.79 15.60 -54.22
CA PHE A 589 -8.35 15.67 -53.96
C PHE A 589 -7.85 14.40 -53.27
N TRP A 590 -8.44 14.00 -52.13
CA TRP A 590 -8.09 12.77 -51.42
C TRP A 590 -8.20 11.53 -52.31
N SER A 591 -9.30 11.43 -53.05
CA SER A 591 -9.57 10.33 -53.98
C SER A 591 -8.56 10.27 -55.14
N SER A 592 -8.13 11.43 -55.67
CA SER A 592 -7.11 11.52 -56.73
C SER A 592 -5.69 11.16 -56.28
N LYS A 593 -5.41 11.26 -54.97
CA LYS A 593 -4.10 11.00 -54.37
C LYS A 593 -4.01 9.65 -53.65
N GLY A 594 -5.13 9.00 -53.35
CA GLY A 594 -5.16 7.77 -52.54
C GLY A 594 -4.78 7.99 -51.08
N VAL A 595 -5.03 9.19 -50.54
CA VAL A 595 -4.71 9.58 -49.16
C VAL A 595 -5.97 9.83 -48.34
N LEU A 596 -5.82 9.88 -47.02
CA LEU A 596 -6.84 10.36 -46.10
C LEU A 596 -6.35 11.61 -45.36
N PRO A 597 -7.23 12.57 -45.04
CA PRO A 597 -6.90 13.63 -44.11
C PRO A 597 -6.60 13.05 -42.73
N SER A 598 -5.79 13.73 -41.94
CA SER A 598 -5.44 13.28 -40.57
C SER A 598 -5.74 14.34 -39.54
N LEU A 599 -6.49 13.98 -38.51
CA LEU A 599 -6.59 14.79 -37.30
C LEU A 599 -5.28 14.66 -36.51
N THR A 600 -4.67 15.78 -36.18
CA THR A 600 -3.48 15.86 -35.34
C THR A 600 -3.82 16.58 -34.04
N ILE A 601 -3.34 16.09 -32.91
CA ILE A 601 -3.38 16.77 -31.60
C ILE A 601 -1.96 16.77 -31.05
N ASP A 602 -1.42 17.94 -30.72
CA ASP A 602 -0.02 18.11 -30.29
C ASP A 602 0.33 17.21 -29.09
N LYS A 603 -0.53 17.19 -28.07
CA LYS A 603 -0.34 16.38 -26.86
C LYS A 603 -1.68 15.87 -26.31
N ILE A 604 -1.78 14.56 -26.10
CA ILE A 604 -2.85 13.88 -25.37
C ILE A 604 -2.28 13.28 -24.08
N ARG A 605 -3.08 13.22 -23.02
CA ARG A 605 -2.79 12.45 -21.80
C ARG A 605 -3.63 11.18 -21.73
N ASP A 606 -3.02 10.14 -21.15
CA ASP A 606 -3.57 8.83 -20.81
C ASP A 606 -4.21 8.11 -22.00
N VAL A 607 -5.50 8.29 -22.28
CA VAL A 607 -6.16 7.75 -23.48
C VAL A 607 -6.94 8.82 -24.24
N ALA A 608 -6.80 8.80 -25.56
CA ALA A 608 -7.57 9.60 -26.50
C ALA A 608 -8.24 8.71 -27.56
N ARG A 609 -9.53 8.90 -27.83
CA ARG A 609 -10.24 8.26 -28.96
C ARG A 609 -10.84 9.28 -29.90
N VAL A 610 -10.78 8.99 -31.19
CA VAL A 610 -11.31 9.85 -32.27
C VAL A 610 -12.51 9.16 -32.90
N PHE A 611 -13.65 9.83 -32.91
CA PHE A 611 -14.88 9.42 -33.58
C PHE A 611 -15.23 10.39 -34.69
N VAL A 612 -15.73 9.85 -35.80
CA VAL A 612 -16.18 10.62 -36.97
C VAL A 612 -17.57 10.13 -37.34
N ASN A 613 -18.54 11.04 -37.38
CA ASN A 613 -19.95 10.75 -37.69
C ASN A 613 -20.48 9.55 -36.87
N GLY A 614 -20.16 9.52 -35.56
CA GLY A 614 -20.56 8.49 -34.60
C GLY A 614 -19.76 7.17 -34.64
N LYS A 615 -18.76 7.01 -35.53
CA LYS A 615 -17.93 5.80 -35.64
C LYS A 615 -16.52 6.03 -35.12
N LEU A 616 -15.98 5.06 -34.36
CA LEU A 616 -14.58 5.09 -33.91
C LEU A 616 -13.64 5.00 -35.13
N ALA A 617 -12.79 6.01 -35.32
CA ALA A 617 -11.75 6.05 -36.35
C ALA A 617 -10.40 5.53 -35.83
N GLY A 618 -10.11 5.72 -34.54
CA GLY A 618 -8.94 5.17 -33.86
C GLY A 618 -8.69 5.77 -32.48
N SER A 619 -7.54 5.44 -31.89
CA SER A 619 -7.19 5.79 -30.51
C SER A 619 -5.68 5.85 -30.28
N GLN A 620 -5.24 6.75 -29.40
CA GLN A 620 -3.87 6.86 -28.91
C GLN A 620 -3.84 6.66 -27.39
N VAL A 621 -2.76 6.06 -26.89
CA VAL A 621 -2.46 5.93 -25.45
C VAL A 621 -1.09 6.55 -25.18
N GLY A 622 -0.93 7.24 -24.05
CA GLY A 622 0.36 7.74 -23.58
C GLY A 622 0.30 9.08 -22.83
N HIS A 623 1.34 9.37 -22.06
CA HIS A 623 1.42 10.58 -21.24
C HIS A 623 2.06 11.75 -22.02
N TRP A 624 1.24 12.75 -22.38
CA TRP A 624 1.61 13.95 -23.15
C TRP A 624 2.27 13.67 -24.52
N VAL A 625 1.85 12.59 -25.17
CA VAL A 625 2.30 12.17 -26.52
C VAL A 625 1.44 12.82 -27.61
N SER A 626 1.97 12.99 -28.81
CA SER A 626 1.16 13.47 -29.95
C SER A 626 0.24 12.38 -30.50
N LEU A 627 -0.93 12.79 -30.98
CA LEU A 627 -1.86 11.96 -31.73
C LEU A 627 -1.85 12.41 -33.20
N LYS A 628 -1.72 11.46 -34.13
CA LYS A 628 -2.00 11.69 -35.56
C LYS A 628 -2.85 10.54 -36.11
N GLN A 629 -4.13 10.79 -36.28
CA GLN A 629 -5.12 9.79 -36.67
C GLN A 629 -5.65 10.10 -38.07
N PRO A 630 -5.39 9.26 -39.09
CA PRO A 630 -6.10 9.29 -40.37
C PRO A 630 -7.60 9.11 -40.15
N ILE A 631 -8.42 9.91 -40.82
CA ILE A 631 -9.88 9.89 -40.67
C ILE A 631 -10.60 9.88 -42.03
N GLN A 632 -11.79 9.29 -42.06
CA GLN A 632 -12.64 9.26 -43.25
C GLN A 632 -13.78 10.26 -43.12
N LEU A 633 -13.69 11.35 -43.88
CA LEU A 633 -14.72 12.39 -43.99
C LEU A 633 -15.53 12.21 -45.27
N VAL A 634 -16.73 12.78 -45.30
CA VAL A 634 -17.61 12.85 -46.50
C VAL A 634 -17.83 14.31 -46.91
N GLU A 635 -18.44 14.54 -48.07
CA GLU A 635 -18.86 15.88 -48.50
C GLU A 635 -19.84 16.51 -47.50
N GLY A 636 -19.71 17.82 -47.26
CA GLY A 636 -20.58 18.57 -46.35
C GLY A 636 -20.21 18.46 -44.88
N LEU A 637 -21.21 18.53 -44.00
CA LEU A 637 -21.03 18.69 -42.56
C LEU A 637 -20.71 17.36 -41.87
N ASN A 638 -19.50 17.24 -41.35
CA ASN A 638 -19.03 16.10 -40.58
C ASN A 638 -18.94 16.45 -39.09
N GLU A 639 -19.27 15.49 -38.23
CA GLU A 639 -19.11 15.62 -36.77
C GLU A 639 -17.85 14.90 -36.31
N LEU A 640 -16.96 15.65 -35.66
CA LEU A 640 -15.73 15.15 -35.03
C LEU A 640 -15.96 15.12 -33.52
N THR A 641 -16.01 13.94 -32.96
CA THR A 641 -16.13 13.74 -31.50
C THR A 641 -14.86 13.10 -30.99
N LEU A 642 -14.18 13.78 -30.07
CA LEU A 642 -13.03 13.25 -29.34
C LEU A 642 -13.49 12.82 -27.95
N LEU A 643 -12.84 11.79 -27.43
CA LEU A 643 -12.96 11.39 -26.04
C LEU A 643 -11.57 11.45 -25.41
N SER A 644 -11.46 12.11 -24.26
CA SER A 644 -10.36 11.95 -23.32
C SER A 644 -10.82 11.01 -22.20
N GLU A 645 -9.98 10.03 -21.87
CA GLU A 645 -10.15 9.16 -20.71
C GLU A 645 -8.88 9.29 -19.85
N ILE A 646 -9.03 9.65 -18.58
CA ILE A 646 -7.92 9.64 -17.61
C ILE A 646 -7.80 8.27 -16.94
N VAL A 647 -6.60 7.92 -16.50
CA VAL A 647 -6.34 6.63 -15.81
C VAL A 647 -5.54 6.92 -14.55
N GLY A 648 -6.20 7.53 -13.56
CA GLY A 648 -5.55 8.09 -12.37
C GLY A 648 -4.76 9.38 -12.65
N LEU A 649 -4.67 10.26 -11.66
CA LEU A 649 -3.94 11.53 -11.79
C LEU A 649 -2.54 11.46 -11.17
N GLN A 650 -1.70 12.42 -11.55
CA GLN A 650 -0.29 12.46 -11.15
C GLN A 650 -0.13 12.51 -9.63
N ASN A 651 0.68 11.59 -9.10
CA ASN A 651 0.82 11.34 -7.66
C ASN A 651 2.19 11.73 -7.08
N TYR A 652 3.21 11.92 -7.91
CA TYR A 652 4.58 12.19 -7.49
C TYR A 652 5.25 13.27 -8.34
N GLY A 653 6.18 14.02 -7.73
CA GLY A 653 6.91 15.13 -8.35
C GLY A 653 6.50 16.52 -7.84
N ALA A 654 7.19 17.54 -8.36
CA ALA A 654 6.85 18.95 -8.13
C ALA A 654 5.76 19.42 -9.09
N PHE A 655 5.00 20.45 -8.70
CA PHE A 655 3.95 21.09 -9.51
C PHE A 655 2.83 20.15 -10.00
N LEU A 656 2.42 19.18 -9.16
CA LEU A 656 1.36 18.21 -9.44
C LEU A 656 0.08 18.85 -10.01
N GLU A 657 -0.29 20.01 -9.45
CA GLU A 657 -1.45 20.80 -9.84
C GLU A 657 -1.36 21.36 -11.26
N LYS A 658 -0.14 21.52 -11.81
CA LYS A 658 0.10 22.03 -13.16
C LYS A 658 0.16 20.92 -14.21
N ASP A 659 0.20 19.64 -13.81
CA ASP A 659 0.24 18.54 -14.78
C ASP A 659 -1.08 18.45 -15.56
N GLY A 660 -2.23 18.39 -14.89
CA GLY A 660 -3.54 18.43 -15.56
C GLY A 660 -3.85 17.23 -16.46
N ALA A 661 -4.89 17.31 -17.30
CA ALA A 661 -5.28 16.22 -18.19
C ALA A 661 -6.02 16.63 -19.49
N GLY A 662 -6.25 15.65 -20.36
CA GLY A 662 -6.93 15.81 -21.64
C GLY A 662 -5.98 16.17 -22.78
N PHE A 663 -6.31 17.23 -23.51
CA PHE A 663 -5.59 17.67 -24.70
C PHE A 663 -4.85 19.00 -24.44
N ARG A 664 -3.67 19.14 -25.05
CA ARG A 664 -2.81 20.32 -24.97
C ARG A 664 -2.17 20.63 -26.31
N GLY A 665 -1.93 21.92 -26.56
CA GLY A 665 -1.42 22.41 -27.85
C GLY A 665 -2.52 22.51 -28.90
N GLN A 666 -2.13 22.43 -30.17
CA GLN A 666 -3.05 22.57 -31.30
C GLN A 666 -3.84 21.28 -31.58
N VAL A 667 -5.04 21.46 -32.12
CA VAL A 667 -5.88 20.42 -32.74
C VAL A 667 -6.08 20.83 -34.20
N THR A 668 -5.46 20.10 -35.13
CA THR A 668 -5.35 20.50 -36.53
C THR A 668 -5.84 19.39 -37.46
N LEU A 669 -6.76 19.71 -38.37
CA LEU A 669 -7.14 18.81 -39.45
C LEU A 669 -6.18 19.02 -40.62
N THR A 670 -5.40 17.99 -40.96
CA THR A 670 -4.29 18.09 -41.92
C THR A 670 -4.60 17.41 -43.24
N GLY A 671 -4.14 17.99 -44.35
CA GLY A 671 -4.19 17.41 -45.70
C GLY A 671 -5.48 17.68 -46.49
N LEU A 672 -6.16 18.80 -46.27
CA LEU A 672 -7.22 19.31 -47.19
C LEU A 672 -6.59 19.85 -48.49
N SER A 673 -7.40 20.20 -49.49
CA SER A 673 -6.86 20.79 -50.75
C SER A 673 -6.21 22.16 -50.54
N ASP A 674 -6.75 22.95 -49.62
CA ASP A 674 -6.46 24.38 -49.47
C ASP A 674 -5.45 24.66 -48.32
N GLY A 675 -4.95 23.62 -47.66
CA GLY A 675 -4.02 23.69 -46.52
C GLY A 675 -4.57 23.04 -45.26
N ASP A 676 -3.80 23.09 -44.17
CA ASP A 676 -4.20 22.53 -42.87
C ASP A 676 -5.12 23.50 -42.11
N VAL A 677 -6.16 22.97 -41.46
CA VAL A 677 -7.19 23.76 -40.74
C VAL A 677 -6.99 23.64 -39.23
N ASP A 678 -6.73 24.76 -38.56
CA ASP A 678 -6.71 24.86 -37.09
C ASP A 678 -8.13 24.75 -36.52
N LEU A 679 -8.39 23.68 -35.76
CA LEU A 679 -9.64 23.46 -35.03
C LEU A 679 -9.52 23.87 -33.55
N THR A 680 -8.34 24.27 -33.07
CA THR A 680 -8.10 24.58 -31.64
C THR A 680 -9.07 25.63 -31.12
N ASN A 681 -9.33 26.67 -31.91
CA ASN A 681 -10.21 27.79 -31.57
C ASN A 681 -11.66 27.64 -32.10
N SER A 682 -12.03 26.46 -32.61
CA SER A 682 -13.41 26.16 -33.03
C SER A 682 -14.39 26.18 -31.85
N LEU A 683 -15.69 26.20 -32.16
CA LEU A 683 -16.76 26.00 -31.18
C LEU A 683 -16.85 24.51 -30.81
N TRP A 684 -16.34 24.15 -29.64
CA TRP A 684 -16.38 22.80 -29.10
C TRP A 684 -17.54 22.65 -28.11
N THR A 685 -18.31 21.57 -28.24
CA THR A 685 -19.37 21.17 -27.31
C THR A 685 -18.84 20.11 -26.36
N TYR A 686 -19.08 20.29 -25.06
CA TYR A 686 -18.53 19.49 -23.97
C TYR A 686 -19.63 18.68 -23.30
N GLN A 687 -19.35 17.40 -23.05
CA GLN A 687 -20.19 16.52 -22.24
C GLN A 687 -19.30 15.74 -21.26
N VAL A 688 -19.50 15.97 -19.95
CA VAL A 688 -18.81 15.22 -18.90
C VAL A 688 -19.46 13.84 -18.74
N GLY A 689 -18.62 12.81 -18.63
CA GLY A 689 -19.00 11.45 -18.27
C GLY A 689 -19.84 10.67 -19.28
N LEU A 690 -20.16 9.45 -18.88
CA LEU A 690 -21.01 8.52 -19.63
C LEU A 690 -22.47 8.61 -19.14
N LYS A 691 -23.43 8.36 -20.03
CA LYS A 691 -24.87 8.40 -19.67
C LYS A 691 -25.20 7.38 -18.60
N GLY A 692 -24.59 6.19 -18.67
CA GLY A 692 -24.76 5.12 -17.69
C GLY A 692 -24.22 5.47 -16.30
N GLU A 693 -23.15 6.27 -16.20
CA GLU A 693 -22.60 6.75 -14.93
C GLU A 693 -23.58 7.70 -14.23
N PHE A 694 -24.02 8.74 -14.95
CA PHE A 694 -24.94 9.75 -14.43
C PHE A 694 -26.36 9.20 -14.22
N SER A 695 -26.76 8.18 -14.97
CA SER A 695 -27.97 7.39 -14.73
C SER A 695 -27.78 6.33 -13.63
N MET A 696 -26.57 6.19 -13.08
CA MET A 696 -26.16 5.24 -12.04
C MET A 696 -26.54 3.78 -12.33
N ILE A 697 -26.47 3.32 -13.59
CA ILE A 697 -27.08 2.04 -14.00
C ILE A 697 -26.36 0.79 -13.49
N TYR A 698 -25.19 0.99 -12.86
CA TYR A 698 -24.48 0.02 -12.03
C TYR A 698 -25.20 -0.24 -10.68
N ALA A 699 -25.89 0.76 -10.12
CA ALA A 699 -26.53 0.65 -8.82
C ALA A 699 -27.81 -0.20 -8.90
N PRO A 700 -28.05 -1.15 -7.96
CA PRO A 700 -29.17 -2.08 -8.03
C PRO A 700 -30.54 -1.41 -8.19
N GLU A 701 -30.78 -0.30 -7.49
CA GLU A 701 -32.05 0.44 -7.51
C GLU A 701 -32.24 1.35 -8.73
N LYS A 702 -31.22 1.45 -9.60
CA LYS A 702 -31.20 2.30 -10.81
C LYS A 702 -31.11 1.52 -12.12
N GLN A 703 -31.03 0.19 -12.07
CA GLN A 703 -30.94 -0.64 -13.27
C GLN A 703 -32.08 -0.42 -14.29
N GLY A 704 -33.26 0.03 -13.83
CA GLY A 704 -34.40 0.35 -14.70
C GLY A 704 -34.21 1.59 -15.59
N CYS A 705 -33.16 2.39 -15.37
CA CYS A 705 -32.88 3.60 -16.15
C CYS A 705 -32.18 3.34 -17.50
N ALA A 706 -31.89 2.07 -17.86
CA ALA A 706 -31.26 1.70 -19.13
C ALA A 706 -32.08 0.69 -19.95
N GLY A 707 -31.97 0.81 -21.27
CA GLY A 707 -32.61 -0.08 -22.24
C GLY A 707 -31.90 -1.42 -22.40
N TRP A 708 -31.88 -2.22 -21.33
CA TRP A 708 -31.21 -3.53 -21.31
C TRP A 708 -31.81 -4.51 -22.34
N SER A 709 -30.92 -5.11 -23.14
CA SER A 709 -31.22 -6.19 -24.09
C SER A 709 -30.42 -7.44 -23.73
N ARG A 710 -30.79 -8.63 -24.21
CA ARG A 710 -29.96 -9.83 -24.02
C ARG A 710 -28.76 -9.82 -24.97
N MET A 711 -27.60 -10.23 -24.47
CA MET A 711 -26.36 -10.28 -25.25
C MET A 711 -26.50 -11.24 -26.46
N GLN A 712 -26.12 -10.77 -27.65
CA GLN A 712 -25.99 -11.62 -28.82
C GLN A 712 -24.58 -12.18 -28.92
N LYS A 713 -24.45 -13.37 -29.51
CA LYS A 713 -23.24 -14.21 -29.39
C LYS A 713 -21.97 -13.58 -29.95
N ASP A 714 -22.14 -12.71 -30.94
CA ASP A 714 -21.06 -12.12 -31.75
C ASP A 714 -20.94 -10.59 -31.55
N SER A 715 -21.58 -10.03 -30.51
CA SER A 715 -21.73 -8.58 -30.31
C SER A 715 -21.02 -8.03 -29.06
N VAL A 716 -19.71 -8.27 -28.93
CA VAL A 716 -18.87 -7.42 -28.07
C VAL A 716 -18.61 -6.12 -28.83
N GLN A 717 -19.00 -4.99 -28.25
CA GLN A 717 -18.77 -3.66 -28.83
C GLN A 717 -18.19 -2.72 -27.78
N PRO A 718 -17.26 -1.81 -28.16
CA PRO A 718 -16.85 -0.70 -27.30
C PRO A 718 -18.05 0.14 -26.86
N PHE A 719 -17.93 0.86 -25.74
CA PHE A 719 -18.99 1.74 -25.22
C PHE A 719 -20.31 0.98 -25.05
N THR A 720 -20.25 -0.15 -24.33
CA THR A 720 -21.41 -0.99 -23.99
C THR A 720 -21.31 -1.38 -22.52
N TRP A 721 -22.39 -1.18 -21.77
CA TRP A 721 -22.53 -1.68 -20.41
C TRP A 721 -22.99 -3.13 -20.45
N TYR A 722 -22.37 -3.99 -19.64
CA TYR A 722 -22.69 -5.41 -19.49
C TYR A 722 -23.16 -5.68 -18.06
N LYS A 723 -24.18 -6.51 -17.86
CA LYS A 723 -24.56 -7.02 -16.53
C LYS A 723 -24.97 -8.48 -16.55
N ASN A 724 -24.83 -9.12 -15.40
CA ASN A 724 -25.35 -10.46 -15.11
C ASN A 724 -25.88 -10.50 -13.67
N ILE A 725 -26.68 -11.52 -13.33
CA ILE A 725 -27.13 -11.78 -11.97
C ILE A 725 -26.66 -13.19 -11.60
N CYS A 726 -25.67 -13.26 -10.72
CA CYS A 726 -25.05 -14.49 -10.27
C CYS A 726 -25.48 -14.81 -8.83
N ASN A 727 -25.82 -16.07 -8.55
CA ASN A 727 -25.94 -16.52 -7.17
C ASN A 727 -24.54 -16.56 -6.54
N GLN A 728 -24.41 -16.07 -5.31
CA GLN A 728 -23.16 -16.16 -4.55
C GLN A 728 -22.78 -17.63 -4.33
N SER A 729 -21.57 -18.01 -4.73
CA SER A 729 -21.04 -19.36 -4.48
C SER A 729 -20.79 -19.57 -2.98
N VAL A 730 -21.01 -20.80 -2.50
CA VAL A 730 -20.70 -21.17 -1.11
C VAL A 730 -19.19 -21.35 -0.98
N GLY A 731 -18.52 -20.31 -0.47
CA GLY A 731 -17.06 -20.25 -0.27
C GLY A 731 -16.56 -18.80 -0.31
N ASP A 732 -15.57 -18.49 0.52
CA ASP A 732 -15.11 -17.12 0.78
C ASP A 732 -14.24 -16.54 -0.35
N THR A 733 -14.85 -16.22 -1.49
CA THR A 733 -14.17 -15.46 -2.56
C THR A 733 -15.18 -14.65 -3.38
N ILE A 734 -15.00 -13.34 -3.41
CA ILE A 734 -15.78 -12.41 -4.24
C ILE A 734 -15.25 -12.43 -5.68
N LYS A 735 -16.14 -12.34 -6.67
CA LYS A 735 -15.77 -12.21 -8.09
C LYS A 735 -16.53 -11.04 -8.74
N PHE A 736 -15.79 -9.99 -9.08
CA PHE A 736 -16.23 -8.94 -9.99
C PHE A 736 -15.33 -8.93 -11.23
N MET A 737 -15.88 -8.52 -12.37
CA MET A 737 -15.16 -8.45 -13.63
C MET A 737 -15.71 -7.27 -14.43
N HIS A 738 -14.89 -6.23 -14.59
CA HIS A 738 -15.10 -5.19 -15.59
C HIS A 738 -14.24 -5.50 -16.81
N ALA A 739 -14.74 -5.18 -17.99
CA ALA A 739 -13.99 -5.27 -19.25
C ALA A 739 -14.05 -3.90 -19.94
N TYR A 740 -12.88 -3.40 -20.35
CA TYR A 740 -12.69 -2.13 -21.05
C TYR A 740 -12.69 -2.32 -22.59
#